data_AF-A0A8H5ZF94-F1
#
_entry.id   AF-A0A8H5ZF94-F1
#
_cell.length_a   1.000
_cell.length_b   1.000
_cell.length_c   1.000
_cell.angle_alpha   90.00
_cell.angle_beta   90.00
_cell.angle_gamma   90.00
#
_symmetry.space_group_name_H-M   'P 1'
#
loop_
_entity.id
_entity.type
_entity.pdbx_description
1 polymer ?
#
loop_
_entity_poly.entity_id
_entity_poly.type
_entity_poly.pdbx_seq_one_letter_code
_entity_poly.pdbx_strand_id
1 'polypeptide(L)'
;MKFYIDSLPVLFPYPRVYPEQYAYMCDLKRTLDQGGHCVLEMPSGTGKTVSLLSLIIAYQQHYPEKRKLIYCSRTMSEIEKALAELKALMKYRTTELGYEEEFRGLGLTSRKNLCLHPSVKREKSGTVVDARCRSLTAGFVKEKKERGEDVELCVYHENLDLLEPHNLIPPGVWTFDGILKYGEQQKQCPYFTARRMMPYCNVIIYSYHYLLDPKIADRVSKELSKDCIVVFDEAHNIDNVCIESLSIDLTEDVLRKATKGVNNLDRKITEMKSSDAEKLQNEYAKLVEGLRAADEARNEEAFMANPALPDDLLTEAVPGNIRRAEHFVAFLKRFIEYLKTRMKVLNVVADTPPEFLKHLKDLTFIERKPLRFCAERLTSLVRTLELTNIEDYQPLQEVATFATLVATYETGFLLIIEPFESATATVPNPVLHLTCLDAAIAIKPVFERFYSVIVTSGTMSPLDMYPRMLNFNTVVQESFTMTLTRKSFLPMIVDRGNDQNQVTSQFEHRNDLQVQRNFGIDFDHHYGRTVLCMGVPYQYTESRILKARLEFLRETYRIKEADFLSFDAMRHAAQCLGRVIRGKDDYGIMVLADKRFNKKQTQLPKWIQQGLDAKNTKLSIDQAVGMAKNFLKEMSVPWSRAEQEGHSSWSLEDLEAHQRKKAAHGISGTDNPAMRALEGRAEVERMDVDGEGDEYGGRADVDAEMAGLADG
;
A
#
# COMPACT_ATOMS: atom_id res chain seq x y z
N MET A 1 24.05 -10.03 19.90
CA MET A 1 25.38 -9.90 19.27
C MET A 1 25.66 -8.43 18.96
N LYS A 2 26.85 -7.92 19.28
CA LYS A 2 27.29 -6.55 18.96
C LYS A 2 28.34 -6.59 17.85
N PHE A 3 28.13 -5.90 16.75
CA PHE A 3 29.10 -5.77 15.67
C PHE A 3 29.03 -4.38 15.03
N TYR A 4 30.00 -4.05 14.19
CA TYR A 4 30.10 -2.75 13.54
C TYR A 4 29.80 -2.85 12.04
N ILE A 5 29.02 -1.92 11.51
CA ILE A 5 28.87 -1.69 10.06
C ILE A 5 29.53 -0.34 9.75
N ASP A 6 30.74 -0.41 9.21
CA ASP A 6 31.71 0.69 9.17
C ASP A 6 31.89 1.32 10.56
N SER A 7 31.37 2.53 10.80
CA SER A 7 31.41 3.24 12.09
C SER A 7 30.22 2.95 13.02
N LEU A 8 29.15 2.32 12.53
CA LEU A 8 27.88 2.21 13.26
C LEU A 8 27.85 0.93 14.14
N PRO A 9 27.73 1.02 15.48
CA PRO A 9 27.56 -0.13 16.34
C PRO A 9 26.11 -0.67 16.29
N VAL A 10 25.94 -1.88 15.78
CA VAL A 10 24.63 -2.56 15.69
C VAL A 10 24.52 -3.60 16.81
N LEU A 11 23.46 -3.46 17.62
CA LEU A 11 23.05 -4.45 18.61
C LEU A 11 21.96 -5.34 18.01
N PHE A 12 22.33 -6.56 17.66
CA PHE A 12 21.41 -7.53 17.07
C PHE A 12 20.88 -8.49 18.14
N PRO A 13 19.56 -8.74 18.24
CA PRO A 13 18.94 -9.44 19.37
C PRO A 13 19.12 -10.95 19.34
N TYR A 14 19.89 -11.46 18.38
CA TYR A 14 20.24 -12.87 18.26
C TYR A 14 21.76 -13.06 18.39
N PRO A 15 22.22 -14.24 18.82
CA PRO A 15 23.65 -14.53 18.95
C PRO A 15 24.37 -14.72 17.61
N ARG A 16 23.62 -14.89 16.51
CA ARG A 16 24.15 -15.15 15.17
C ARG A 16 23.40 -14.33 14.13
N VAL A 17 24.07 -14.01 13.02
CA VAL A 17 23.55 -13.22 11.90
C VAL A 17 23.66 -14.03 10.61
N TYR A 18 22.72 -13.86 9.68
CA TYR A 18 22.82 -14.45 8.36
C TYR A 18 23.63 -13.57 7.40
N PRO A 19 24.39 -14.15 6.46
CA PRO A 19 25.12 -13.39 5.43
C PRO A 19 24.25 -12.35 4.71
N GLU A 20 23.06 -12.76 4.30
CA GLU A 20 22.08 -11.91 3.62
C GLU A 20 21.52 -10.80 4.52
N GLN A 21 21.36 -11.04 5.83
CA GLN A 21 20.96 -10.00 6.78
C GLN A 21 22.05 -8.93 6.89
N TYR A 22 23.32 -9.35 6.94
CA TYR A 22 24.44 -8.41 6.98
C TYR A 22 24.54 -7.58 5.70
N ALA A 23 24.41 -8.21 4.53
CA ALA A 23 24.41 -7.51 3.25
C ALA A 23 23.25 -6.49 3.16
N TYR A 24 22.05 -6.90 3.55
CA TYR A 24 20.88 -6.04 3.63
C TYR A 24 21.11 -4.83 4.56
N MET A 25 21.71 -5.05 5.73
CA MET A 25 22.05 -3.95 6.64
C MET A 25 23.11 -3.01 6.05
N CYS A 26 24.09 -3.52 5.29
CA CYS A 26 25.08 -2.66 4.62
C CYS A 26 24.43 -1.74 3.57
N ASP A 27 23.56 -2.30 2.72
CA ASP A 27 22.89 -1.55 1.65
C ASP A 27 21.82 -0.59 2.17
N LEU A 28 21.13 -0.99 3.24
CA LEU A 28 20.21 -0.10 3.95
C LEU A 28 20.96 1.08 4.57
N LYS A 29 22.12 0.83 5.20
CA LYS A 29 22.96 1.90 5.76
C LYS A 29 23.45 2.85 4.67
N ARG A 30 23.94 2.32 3.54
CA ARG A 30 24.36 3.12 2.38
C ARG A 30 23.25 4.06 1.90
N THR A 31 22.01 3.57 1.87
CA THR A 31 20.85 4.38 1.49
C THR A 31 20.61 5.51 2.50
N LEU A 32 20.66 5.21 3.80
CA LEU A 32 20.45 6.22 4.86
C LEU A 32 21.56 7.29 4.87
N ASP A 33 22.81 6.89 4.66
CA ASP A 33 23.98 7.79 4.62
C ASP A 33 23.93 8.72 3.40
N GLN A 34 23.57 8.22 2.21
CA GLN A 34 23.50 9.02 0.97
C GLN A 34 22.25 9.90 0.90
N GLY A 35 21.16 9.46 1.53
CA GLY A 35 19.83 10.07 1.38
C GLY A 35 19.16 9.71 0.06
N GLY A 36 17.84 9.61 0.09
CA GLY A 36 17.02 9.12 -1.01
C GLY A 36 16.34 7.79 -0.73
N HIS A 37 15.77 7.19 -1.78
CA HIS A 37 14.89 6.03 -1.68
C HIS A 37 15.61 4.75 -2.11
N CYS A 38 15.19 3.60 -1.58
CA CYS A 38 15.71 2.31 -2.02
C CYS A 38 14.62 1.26 -2.19
N VAL A 39 14.90 0.28 -3.03
CA VAL A 39 14.05 -0.90 -3.25
C VAL A 39 14.88 -2.13 -2.95
N LEU A 40 14.53 -2.87 -1.90
CA LEU A 40 15.30 -4.02 -1.42
C LEU A 40 14.43 -5.28 -1.40
N GLU A 41 14.83 -6.31 -2.15
CA GLU A 41 14.20 -7.63 -2.11
C GLU A 41 14.94 -8.56 -1.15
N MET A 42 14.29 -8.90 -0.03
CA MET A 42 14.85 -9.79 1.00
C MET A 42 13.99 -11.06 1.13
N PRO A 43 14.53 -12.27 0.90
CA PRO A 43 13.76 -13.52 0.92
C PRO A 43 12.96 -13.71 2.21
N SER A 44 11.76 -14.26 2.09
CA SER A 44 10.89 -14.59 3.22
C SER A 44 11.59 -15.54 4.21
N GLY A 45 11.36 -15.34 5.51
CA GLY A 45 11.92 -16.20 6.56
C GLY A 45 13.38 -15.91 6.96
N THR A 46 14.00 -14.89 6.39
CA THR A 46 15.40 -14.51 6.71
C THR A 46 15.53 -13.45 7.82
N GLY A 47 14.45 -13.07 8.51
CA GLY A 47 14.51 -12.07 9.60
C GLY A 47 14.66 -10.62 9.12
N LYS A 48 13.94 -10.27 8.06
CA LYS A 48 13.91 -8.92 7.47
C LYS A 48 13.54 -7.83 8.47
N THR A 49 12.44 -8.01 9.22
CA THR A 49 11.94 -7.00 10.16
C THR A 49 12.94 -6.74 11.28
N VAL A 50 13.49 -7.80 11.90
CA VAL A 50 14.55 -7.70 12.92
C VAL A 50 15.80 -6.98 12.39
N SER A 51 16.30 -7.33 11.20
CA SER A 51 17.51 -6.70 10.63
C SER A 51 17.29 -5.22 10.32
N LEU A 52 16.13 -4.88 9.75
CA LEU A 52 15.73 -3.50 9.50
C LEU A 52 15.62 -2.69 10.80
N LEU A 53 14.89 -3.19 11.80
CA LEU A 53 14.70 -2.48 13.07
C LEU A 53 16.03 -2.31 13.84
N SER A 54 16.88 -3.35 13.86
CA SER A 54 18.17 -3.31 14.54
C SER A 54 19.09 -2.23 13.97
N LEU A 55 19.13 -2.11 12.64
CA LEU A 55 19.95 -1.11 11.98
C LEU A 55 19.40 0.31 12.14
N ILE A 56 18.10 0.52 11.91
CA ILE A 56 17.53 1.88 11.99
C ILE A 56 17.60 2.42 13.42
N ILE A 57 17.34 1.60 14.44
CA ILE A 57 17.48 2.03 15.83
C ILE A 57 18.95 2.32 16.16
N ALA A 58 19.89 1.50 15.69
CA ALA A 58 21.32 1.80 15.85
C ALA A 58 21.66 3.16 15.21
N TYR A 59 21.15 3.42 14.00
CA TYR A 59 21.33 4.69 13.29
C TYR A 59 20.76 5.88 14.07
N GLN A 60 19.53 5.76 14.58
CA GLN A 60 18.86 6.78 15.39
C GLN A 60 19.60 7.14 16.68
N GLN A 61 20.29 6.17 17.30
CA GLN A 61 21.01 6.37 18.56
C GLN A 61 22.45 6.84 18.35
N HIS A 62 23.07 6.48 17.22
CA HIS A 62 24.45 6.85 16.93
C HIS A 62 24.58 8.29 16.41
N TYR A 63 23.65 8.73 15.57
CA TYR A 63 23.67 10.07 14.98
C TYR A 63 22.84 11.06 15.82
N PRO A 64 23.30 12.32 15.97
CA PRO A 64 22.61 13.33 16.78
C PRO A 64 21.27 13.76 16.17
N GLU A 65 21.11 13.67 14.85
CA GLU A 65 19.84 13.85 14.16
C GLU A 65 18.93 12.64 14.40
N LYS A 66 18.10 12.70 15.45
CA LYS A 66 17.13 11.66 15.78
C LYS A 66 15.98 11.66 14.77
N ARG A 67 16.18 10.99 13.64
CA ARG A 67 15.18 10.80 12.59
C ARG A 67 14.13 9.80 13.03
N LYS A 68 12.86 10.18 13.04
CA LYS A 68 11.76 9.28 13.43
C LYS A 68 11.59 8.17 12.39
N LEU A 69 11.34 6.94 12.86
CA LEU A 69 11.04 5.80 11.99
C LEU A 69 9.52 5.62 11.89
N ILE A 70 9.04 5.57 10.66
CA ILE A 70 7.67 5.22 10.31
C ILE A 70 7.70 3.87 9.62
N TYR A 71 7.23 2.84 10.33
CA TYR A 71 7.09 1.50 9.78
C TYR A 71 5.66 1.30 9.30
N CYS A 72 5.51 1.00 8.01
CA CYS A 72 4.23 0.70 7.42
C CYS A 72 4.16 -0.78 7.05
N SER A 73 3.04 -1.41 7.42
CA SER A 73 2.71 -2.79 7.03
C SER A 73 1.33 -2.88 6.41
N ARG A 74 1.00 -4.02 5.79
CA ARG A 74 -0.31 -4.22 5.17
C ARG A 74 -1.36 -4.57 6.21
N THR A 75 -1.07 -5.59 7.02
CA THR A 75 -2.05 -6.22 7.89
C THR A 75 -1.82 -5.93 9.37
N MET A 76 -2.89 -6.01 10.17
CA MET A 76 -2.81 -5.80 11.62
C MET A 76 -1.88 -6.82 12.30
N SER A 77 -1.90 -8.08 11.85
CA SER A 77 -1.06 -9.14 12.41
C SER A 77 0.42 -8.89 12.16
N GLU A 78 0.80 -8.32 11.02
CA GLU A 78 2.19 -7.89 10.78
C GLU A 78 2.59 -6.73 11.69
N ILE A 79 1.70 -5.76 11.92
CA ILE A 79 1.96 -4.64 12.84
C ILE A 79 2.21 -5.17 14.27
N GLU A 80 1.41 -6.12 14.74
CA GLU A 80 1.61 -6.76 16.05
C GLU A 80 2.93 -7.52 16.14
N LYS A 81 3.29 -8.28 15.09
CA LYS A 81 4.58 -8.98 14.99
C LYS A 81 5.74 -7.98 15.05
N ALA A 82 5.69 -6.90 14.28
CA ALA A 82 6.73 -5.87 14.29
C ALA A 82 6.87 -5.16 15.66
N LEU A 83 5.75 -4.88 16.35
CA LEU A 83 5.79 -4.33 17.72
C LEU A 83 6.39 -5.31 18.73
N ALA A 84 6.09 -6.60 18.60
CA ALA A 84 6.66 -7.64 19.46
C ALA A 84 8.18 -7.78 19.24
N GLU A 85 8.63 -7.77 17.99
CA GLU A 85 10.05 -7.79 17.64
C GLU A 85 10.78 -6.53 18.14
N LEU A 86 10.17 -5.35 17.98
CA LEU A 86 10.69 -4.09 18.50
C LEU A 86 10.86 -4.14 20.02
N LYS A 87 9.87 -4.70 20.73
CA LYS A 87 9.92 -4.87 22.18
C LYS A 87 11.04 -5.84 22.61
N ALA A 88 11.21 -6.94 21.89
CA ALA A 88 12.29 -7.89 22.14
C ALA A 88 13.67 -7.25 21.92
N LEU A 89 13.82 -6.47 20.85
CA LEU A 89 15.04 -5.73 20.54
C LEU A 89 15.38 -4.71 21.63
N MET A 90 14.40 -3.90 22.09
CA MET A 90 14.65 -2.93 23.16
C MET A 90 15.02 -3.62 24.48
N LYS A 91 14.36 -4.73 24.83
CA LYS A 91 14.73 -5.52 26.02
C LYS A 91 16.17 -6.05 25.94
N TYR A 92 16.58 -6.51 24.76
CA TYR A 92 17.94 -6.96 24.53
C TYR A 92 18.94 -5.80 24.72
N ARG A 93 18.65 -4.63 24.15
CA ARG A 93 19.48 -3.42 24.30
C ARG A 93 19.65 -2.99 25.75
N THR A 94 18.57 -2.94 26.53
CA THR A 94 18.64 -2.61 27.97
C THR A 94 19.56 -3.57 28.72
N THR A 95 19.50 -4.87 28.39
CA THR A 95 20.32 -5.89 29.03
C THR A 95 21.82 -5.73 28.70
N GLU A 96 22.14 -5.42 27.45
CA GLU A 96 23.52 -5.25 26.98
C GLU A 96 24.15 -3.90 27.40
N LEU A 97 23.35 -2.84 27.48
CA LEU A 97 23.82 -1.49 27.82
C LEU A 97 23.82 -1.23 29.34
N GLY A 98 22.99 -1.96 30.11
CA GLY A 98 22.88 -1.81 31.56
C GLY A 98 22.06 -0.60 32.02
N TYR A 99 21.42 0.13 31.11
CA TYR A 99 20.49 1.22 31.42
C TYR A 99 19.32 1.24 30.43
N GLU A 100 18.19 1.83 30.84
CA GLU A 100 17.03 2.02 29.96
C GLU A 100 17.17 3.32 29.16
N GLU A 101 17.21 3.19 27.84
CA GLU A 101 17.19 4.32 26.92
C GLU A 101 15.79 4.98 26.93
N GLU A 102 15.73 6.32 26.84
CA GLU A 102 14.46 7.02 26.61
C GLU A 102 13.99 6.77 25.17
N PHE A 103 13.21 5.70 25.00
CA PHE A 103 12.70 5.25 23.72
C PHE A 103 11.20 5.03 23.79
N ARG A 104 10.46 5.59 22.83
CA ARG A 104 9.00 5.42 22.71
C ARG A 104 8.67 4.77 21.37
N GLY A 105 8.15 3.55 21.43
CA GLY A 105 7.65 2.80 20.28
C GLY A 105 6.14 2.59 20.38
N LEU A 106 5.39 2.95 19.35
CA LEU A 106 3.94 2.93 19.38
C LEU A 106 3.33 2.30 18.12
N GLY A 107 2.32 1.48 18.31
CA GLY A 107 1.44 1.00 17.23
C GLY A 107 0.20 1.89 17.07
N LEU A 108 -0.21 2.11 15.82
CA LEU A 108 -1.43 2.86 15.48
C LEU A 108 -2.42 1.98 14.68
N THR A 109 -3.68 1.99 15.09
CA THR A 109 -4.78 1.25 14.43
C THR A 109 -6.08 2.05 14.42
N SER A 110 -7.12 1.45 13.85
CA SER A 110 -8.48 2.00 13.86
C SER A 110 -9.07 2.07 15.27
N ARG A 111 -10.07 2.94 15.44
CA ARG A 111 -10.81 3.12 16.70
C ARG A 111 -11.50 1.83 17.15
N LYS A 112 -11.96 1.02 16.20
CA LYS A 112 -12.57 -0.30 16.46
C LYS A 112 -11.70 -1.19 17.35
N ASN A 113 -10.38 -1.13 17.18
CA ASN A 113 -9.46 -2.00 17.91
C ASN A 113 -8.98 -1.38 19.24
N LEU A 114 -9.00 -0.04 19.36
CA LEU A 114 -8.48 0.69 20.52
C LEU A 114 -9.56 1.27 21.45
N CYS A 115 -10.85 1.10 21.12
CA CYS A 115 -11.95 1.65 21.92
C CYS A 115 -12.25 0.82 23.18
N LEU A 116 -12.29 1.50 24.33
CA LEU A 116 -12.66 0.93 25.63
C LEU A 116 -14.10 1.25 26.05
N HIS A 117 -14.78 2.18 25.37
CA HIS A 117 -16.13 2.60 25.77
C HIS A 117 -17.13 1.45 25.59
N PRO A 118 -17.90 1.07 26.63
CA PRO A 118 -18.69 -0.17 26.63
C PRO A 118 -19.82 -0.18 25.59
N SER A 119 -20.43 0.98 25.29
CA SER A 119 -21.46 1.07 24.26
C SER A 119 -20.88 1.00 22.84
N VAL A 120 -19.71 1.59 22.62
CA VAL A 120 -19.08 1.69 21.29
C VAL A 120 -18.32 0.41 20.94
N LYS A 121 -17.66 -0.23 21.92
CA LYS A 121 -16.87 -1.45 21.73
C LYS A 121 -17.70 -2.65 21.25
N ARG A 122 -19.01 -2.65 21.50
CA ARG A 122 -19.92 -3.73 21.07
C ARG A 122 -20.22 -3.71 19.57
N GLU A 123 -19.98 -2.59 18.91
CA GLU A 123 -20.27 -2.41 17.49
C GLU A 123 -19.30 -3.19 16.60
N LYS A 124 -19.84 -3.83 15.56
CA LYS A 124 -19.04 -4.67 14.64
C LYS A 124 -18.42 -3.87 13.49
N SER A 125 -19.09 -2.79 13.06
CA SER A 125 -18.62 -1.98 11.93
C SER A 125 -17.70 -0.86 12.39
N GLY A 126 -16.57 -0.66 11.69
CA GLY A 126 -15.64 0.44 11.98
C GLY A 126 -16.27 1.82 11.77
N THR A 127 -17.08 1.98 10.72
CA THR A 127 -17.75 3.25 10.41
C THR A 127 -18.71 3.69 11.53
N VAL A 128 -19.45 2.74 12.09
CA VAL A 128 -20.37 2.98 13.21
C VAL A 128 -19.61 3.33 14.49
N VAL A 129 -18.51 2.63 14.76
CA VAL A 129 -17.62 2.95 15.88
C VAL A 129 -17.11 4.39 15.79
N ASP A 130 -16.70 4.82 14.61
CA ASP A 130 -16.17 6.17 14.40
C ASP A 130 -17.25 7.24 14.61
N ALA A 131 -18.46 7.01 14.08
CA ALA A 131 -19.60 7.91 14.25
C ALA A 131 -20.03 8.04 15.72
N ARG A 132 -20.15 6.91 16.43
CA ARG A 132 -20.48 6.88 17.87
C ARG A 132 -19.40 7.49 18.75
N CYS A 133 -18.13 7.24 18.43
CA CYS A 133 -17.02 7.89 19.12
C CYS A 133 -17.13 9.42 18.99
N ARG A 134 -17.43 9.93 17.79
CA ARG A 134 -17.61 11.37 17.56
C ARG A 134 -18.83 11.93 18.29
N SER A 135 -19.95 11.23 18.34
CA SER A 135 -21.13 11.70 19.09
C SER A 135 -20.86 11.91 20.57
N LEU A 136 -19.81 11.28 21.12
CA LEU A 136 -19.39 11.39 22.52
C LEU A 136 -18.19 12.32 22.75
N THR A 137 -17.48 12.74 21.70
CA THR A 137 -16.19 13.46 21.80
C THR A 137 -16.15 14.78 21.03
N ALA A 138 -17.15 15.09 20.20
CA ALA A 138 -17.15 16.33 19.43
C ALA A 138 -17.25 17.57 20.34
N GLY A 139 -16.55 18.64 20.01
CA GLY A 139 -16.42 19.84 20.85
C GLY A 139 -17.75 20.54 21.11
N PHE A 140 -18.67 20.54 20.13
CA PHE A 140 -20.02 21.07 20.34
C PHE A 140 -20.84 20.27 21.37
N VAL A 141 -20.54 18.99 21.57
CA VAL A 141 -21.17 18.15 22.61
C VAL A 141 -20.62 18.55 23.98
N LYS A 142 -19.31 18.84 24.06
CA LYS A 142 -18.66 19.37 25.25
C LYS A 142 -19.24 20.74 25.63
N GLU A 143 -19.36 21.66 24.67
CA GLU A 143 -19.98 22.98 24.86
C GLU A 143 -21.45 22.90 25.31
N LYS A 144 -22.21 21.90 24.83
CA LYS A 144 -23.60 21.68 25.28
C LYS A 144 -23.67 21.23 26.73
N LYS A 145 -22.76 20.35 27.13
CA LYS A 145 -22.65 19.94 28.53
C LYS A 145 -22.22 21.08 29.44
N GLU A 146 -21.29 21.93 28.99
CA GLU A 146 -20.89 23.15 29.72
C GLU A 146 -22.04 24.15 29.86
N ARG A 147 -22.95 24.20 28.88
CA ARG A 147 -24.21 24.95 28.94
C ARG A 147 -25.28 24.33 29.85
N GLY A 148 -25.01 23.17 30.45
CA GLY A 148 -25.91 22.47 31.37
C GLY A 148 -26.94 21.56 30.70
N GLU A 149 -26.79 21.24 29.41
CA GLU A 149 -27.63 20.24 28.73
C GLU A 149 -27.22 18.81 29.16
N ASP A 150 -28.19 17.92 29.31
CA ASP A 150 -27.95 16.51 29.69
C ASP A 150 -27.42 15.72 28.48
N VAL A 151 -26.09 15.71 28.33
CA VAL A 151 -25.41 15.02 27.23
C VAL A 151 -24.30 14.11 27.76
N GLU A 152 -24.27 12.88 27.28
CA GLU A 152 -23.25 11.88 27.64
C GLU A 152 -21.92 12.19 26.93
N LEU A 153 -20.82 12.22 27.69
CA LEU A 153 -19.46 12.36 27.16
C LEU A 153 -18.65 11.10 27.42
N CYS A 154 -17.63 10.89 26.60
CA CYS A 154 -16.70 9.78 26.81
C CYS A 154 -15.77 10.05 28.00
N VAL A 155 -15.97 9.34 29.11
CA VAL A 155 -15.12 9.42 30.32
C VAL A 155 -13.63 9.24 30.00
N TYR A 156 -13.30 8.31 29.10
CA TYR A 156 -11.91 8.03 28.73
C TYR A 156 -11.25 9.17 27.95
N HIS A 157 -12.02 9.96 27.19
CA HIS A 157 -11.50 11.09 26.41
C HIS A 157 -11.28 12.31 27.29
N GLU A 158 -12.26 12.66 28.13
CA GLU A 158 -12.18 13.85 29.01
C GLU A 158 -10.99 13.77 29.97
N ASN A 159 -10.66 12.56 30.46
CA ASN A 159 -9.50 12.37 31.34
C ASN A 159 -8.16 12.66 30.66
N LEU A 160 -8.08 12.65 29.32
CA LEU A 160 -6.86 12.97 28.59
C LEU A 160 -6.57 14.47 28.56
N ASP A 161 -7.60 15.31 28.67
CA ASP A 161 -7.42 16.77 28.68
C ASP A 161 -6.83 17.26 30.01
N LEU A 162 -6.85 16.42 31.05
CA LEU A 162 -6.25 16.69 32.36
C LEU A 162 -4.72 16.46 32.39
N LEU A 163 -4.16 15.85 31.35
CA LEU A 163 -2.77 15.42 31.31
C LEU A 163 -2.01 16.10 30.16
N GLU A 164 -0.73 16.37 30.39
CA GLU A 164 0.13 16.95 29.36
C GLU A 164 0.40 15.93 28.24
N PRO A 165 0.33 16.35 26.95
CA PRO A 165 0.46 15.45 25.81
C PRO A 165 1.76 14.63 25.76
N HIS A 166 2.86 15.12 26.35
CA HIS A 166 4.15 14.42 26.31
C HIS A 166 4.29 13.31 27.38
N ASN A 167 3.40 13.27 28.37
CA ASN A 167 3.49 12.36 29.52
C ASN A 167 2.30 11.39 29.61
N LEU A 168 1.59 11.18 28.51
CA LEU A 168 0.44 10.27 28.49
C LEU A 168 0.85 8.80 28.65
N ILE A 169 2.07 8.45 28.24
CA ILE A 169 2.58 7.08 28.32
C ILE A 169 4.07 7.10 28.70
N PRO A 170 4.52 6.25 29.65
CA PRO A 170 5.94 6.20 29.98
C PRO A 170 6.79 5.64 28.82
N PRO A 171 8.10 5.92 28.83
CA PRO A 171 9.05 5.34 27.87
C PRO A 171 8.92 3.82 27.81
N GLY A 172 8.99 3.27 26.59
CA GLY A 172 8.79 1.86 26.33
C GLY A 172 8.16 1.59 24.96
N VAL A 173 8.08 0.30 24.62
CA VAL A 173 7.42 -0.19 23.42
C VAL A 173 6.03 -0.70 23.79
N TRP A 174 5.00 -0.08 23.21
CA TRP A 174 3.60 -0.34 23.52
C TRP A 174 2.94 -1.16 22.41
N THR A 175 2.60 -2.41 22.73
CA THR A 175 1.73 -3.25 21.90
C THR A 175 0.26 -2.84 22.10
N PHE A 176 -0.63 -3.27 21.21
CA PHE A 176 -2.07 -2.97 21.32
C PHE A 176 -2.68 -3.45 22.64
N ASP A 177 -2.38 -4.67 23.05
CA ASP A 177 -2.81 -5.18 24.35
C ASP A 177 -2.22 -4.37 25.52
N GLY A 178 -0.98 -3.90 25.37
CA GLY A 178 -0.31 -3.08 26.39
C GLY A 178 -1.02 -1.75 26.59
N ILE A 179 -1.30 -1.03 25.50
CA ILE A 179 -1.96 0.29 25.57
C ILE A 179 -3.42 0.17 26.00
N LEU A 180 -4.13 -0.90 25.61
CA LEU A 180 -5.50 -1.17 26.05
C LEU A 180 -5.56 -1.39 27.57
N LYS A 181 -4.70 -2.24 28.11
CA LYS A 181 -4.61 -2.50 29.57
C LYS A 181 -4.24 -1.25 30.34
N TYR A 182 -3.31 -0.46 29.82
CA TYR A 182 -2.91 0.81 30.43
C TYR A 182 -4.05 1.83 30.43
N GLY A 183 -4.75 1.98 29.30
CA GLY A 183 -5.91 2.87 29.20
C GLY A 183 -7.07 2.46 30.11
N GLU A 184 -7.26 1.15 30.34
CA GLU A 184 -8.25 0.65 31.31
C GLU A 184 -7.87 1.00 32.76
N GLN A 185 -6.60 0.83 33.12
CA GLN A 185 -6.09 1.13 34.47
C GLN A 185 -6.13 2.63 34.77
N GLN A 186 -5.70 3.46 33.82
CA GLN A 186 -5.63 4.92 33.97
C GLN A 186 -6.94 5.64 33.57
N LYS A 187 -7.95 4.90 33.12
CA LYS A 187 -9.21 5.44 32.55
C LYS A 187 -8.97 6.48 31.46
N GLN A 188 -8.03 6.20 30.55
CA GLN A 188 -7.65 7.04 29.43
C GLN A 188 -8.02 6.38 28.10
N CYS A 189 -8.32 7.17 27.08
CA CYS A 189 -8.70 6.64 25.76
C CYS A 189 -7.45 6.21 24.95
N PRO A 190 -7.21 4.90 24.73
CA PRO A 190 -5.99 4.42 24.07
C PRO A 190 -5.77 5.00 22.67
N TYR A 191 -6.86 5.21 21.92
CA TYR A 191 -6.81 5.77 20.57
C TYR A 191 -6.29 7.21 20.56
N PHE A 192 -6.84 8.08 21.39
CA PHE A 192 -6.41 9.47 21.46
C PHE A 192 -5.06 9.62 22.17
N THR A 193 -4.75 8.75 23.14
CA THR A 193 -3.40 8.64 23.72
C THR A 193 -2.37 8.35 22.64
N ALA A 194 -2.59 7.32 21.82
CA ALA A 194 -1.68 6.95 20.73
C ALA A 194 -1.49 8.11 19.74
N ARG A 195 -2.59 8.81 19.39
CA ARG A 195 -2.55 9.94 18.47
C ARG A 195 -1.79 11.13 19.03
N ARG A 196 -2.11 11.60 20.25
CA ARG A 196 -1.44 12.75 20.90
C ARG A 196 0.06 12.48 21.18
N MET A 197 0.44 11.22 21.38
CA MET A 197 1.84 10.82 21.58
C MET A 197 2.66 10.71 20.30
N MET A 198 2.02 10.68 19.12
CA MET A 198 2.69 10.45 17.84
C MET A 198 3.87 11.41 17.57
N PRO A 199 3.81 12.71 17.88
CA PRO A 199 4.95 13.63 17.74
C PRO A 199 6.16 13.24 18.59
N TYR A 200 5.96 12.65 19.77
CA TYR A 200 6.99 12.34 20.76
C TYR A 200 7.58 10.92 20.64
N CYS A 201 7.05 10.08 19.76
CA CYS A 201 7.54 8.72 19.52
C CYS A 201 8.78 8.68 18.62
N ASN A 202 9.70 7.75 18.87
CA ASN A 202 10.86 7.48 18.02
C ASN A 202 10.51 6.54 16.86
N VAL A 203 9.62 5.58 17.12
CA VAL A 203 9.14 4.59 16.15
C VAL A 203 7.63 4.54 16.19
N ILE A 204 7.01 4.66 15.02
CA ILE A 204 5.58 4.51 14.83
C ILE A 204 5.34 3.37 13.84
N ILE A 205 4.43 2.45 14.18
CA ILE A 205 4.06 1.32 13.32
C ILE A 205 2.56 1.41 12.98
N TYR A 206 2.20 1.55 11.70
CA TYR A 206 0.81 1.57 11.25
C TYR A 206 0.63 0.98 9.85
N SER A 207 -0.60 1.02 9.30
CA SER A 207 -0.91 0.47 7.97
C SER A 207 -0.62 1.44 6.82
N TYR A 208 -0.28 0.94 5.62
CA TYR A 208 -0.06 1.80 4.42
C TYR A 208 -1.19 2.80 4.17
N HIS A 209 -2.43 2.40 4.46
CA HIS A 209 -3.60 3.26 4.25
C HIS A 209 -3.50 4.58 5.02
N TYR A 210 -2.82 4.64 6.17
CA TYR A 210 -2.66 5.89 6.92
C TYR A 210 -1.70 6.88 6.24
N LEU A 211 -0.84 6.42 5.34
CA LEU A 211 0.15 7.24 4.64
C LEU A 211 -0.21 7.49 3.18
N LEU A 212 -0.88 6.53 2.52
CA LEU A 212 -1.23 6.58 1.10
C LEU A 212 -2.67 7.03 0.85
N ASP A 213 -3.60 6.78 1.77
CA ASP A 213 -4.96 7.31 1.61
C ASP A 213 -4.90 8.82 1.90
N PRO A 214 -5.14 9.67 0.89
CA PRO A 214 -5.05 11.11 1.09
C PRO A 214 -6.03 11.62 2.15
N LYS A 215 -7.15 10.92 2.36
CA LYS A 215 -8.13 11.27 3.40
C LYS A 215 -7.51 11.18 4.81
N ILE A 216 -6.57 10.27 5.02
CA ILE A 216 -5.98 10.02 6.33
C ILE A 216 -4.59 10.66 6.42
N ALA A 217 -3.84 10.59 5.32
CA ALA A 217 -2.47 11.04 5.21
C ALA A 217 -2.32 12.51 5.56
N ASP A 218 -3.21 13.41 5.14
CA ASP A 218 -3.08 14.85 5.46
C ASP A 218 -3.07 15.12 6.97
N ARG A 219 -3.77 14.31 7.76
CA ARG A 219 -3.82 14.47 9.22
C ARG A 219 -2.59 13.90 9.88
N VAL A 220 -2.22 12.67 9.50
CA VAL A 220 -1.09 11.96 10.09
C VAL A 220 0.21 12.62 9.68
N SER A 221 0.33 12.97 8.40
CA SER A 221 1.53 13.55 7.83
C SER A 221 1.83 14.91 8.42
N LYS A 222 0.87 15.82 8.63
CA LYS A 222 1.11 17.16 9.22
C LYS A 222 1.84 17.12 10.57
N GLU A 223 1.60 16.09 11.38
CA GLU A 223 2.25 15.90 12.69
C GLU A 223 3.68 15.32 12.56
N LEU A 224 4.12 14.93 11.36
CA LEU A 224 5.41 14.30 11.08
C LEU A 224 6.36 15.27 10.36
N SER A 225 7.61 15.31 10.82
CA SER A 225 8.68 16.09 10.19
C SER A 225 9.13 15.47 8.86
N LYS A 226 9.74 16.28 7.98
CA LYS A 226 10.29 15.83 6.69
C LYS A 226 11.49 14.87 6.86
N ASP A 227 12.20 14.98 7.98
CA ASP A 227 13.38 14.17 8.29
C ASP A 227 13.07 12.75 8.79
N CYS A 228 11.86 12.24 8.56
CA CYS A 228 11.47 10.89 8.94
C CYS A 228 11.97 9.84 7.93
N ILE A 229 12.28 8.65 8.42
CA ILE A 229 12.59 7.46 7.61
C ILE A 229 11.30 6.65 7.49
N VAL A 230 10.81 6.45 6.26
CA VAL A 230 9.61 5.66 5.99
C VAL A 230 10.02 4.29 5.46
N VAL A 231 9.43 3.24 6.02
CA VAL A 231 9.64 1.86 5.61
C VAL A 231 8.31 1.27 5.17
N PHE A 232 8.21 0.88 3.90
CA PHE A 232 7.15 0.02 3.41
C PHE A 232 7.65 -1.42 3.47
N ASP A 233 7.23 -2.16 4.50
CA ASP A 233 7.36 -3.61 4.53
C ASP A 233 6.41 -4.24 3.49
N GLU A 234 6.53 -5.52 3.14
CA GLU A 234 5.63 -6.27 2.24
C GLU A 234 5.01 -5.48 1.05
N ALA A 235 5.81 -4.59 0.44
CA ALA A 235 5.33 -3.56 -0.48
C ALA A 235 5.03 -4.07 -1.91
N HIS A 236 4.80 -5.37 -2.08
CA HIS A 236 4.59 -5.96 -3.40
C HIS A 236 3.33 -5.41 -4.10
N ASN A 237 2.27 -5.05 -3.35
CA ASN A 237 0.97 -4.57 -3.84
C ASN A 237 0.75 -3.05 -3.68
N ILE A 238 1.81 -2.26 -3.52
CA ILE A 238 1.71 -0.82 -3.25
C ILE A 238 0.94 -0.06 -4.34
N ASP A 239 1.05 -0.48 -5.60
CA ASP A 239 0.32 0.09 -6.74
C ASP A 239 -1.19 -0.09 -6.62
N ASN A 240 -1.64 -1.29 -6.26
CA ASN A 240 -3.06 -1.57 -6.08
C ASN A 240 -3.63 -0.77 -4.91
N VAL A 241 -2.89 -0.61 -3.81
CA VAL A 241 -3.31 0.23 -2.67
C VAL A 241 -3.47 1.69 -3.07
N CYS A 242 -2.55 2.21 -3.89
CA CYS A 242 -2.63 3.58 -4.41
C CYS A 242 -3.86 3.77 -5.30
N ILE A 243 -4.14 2.82 -6.19
CA ILE A 243 -5.28 2.84 -7.10
C ILE A 243 -6.60 2.76 -6.34
N GLU A 244 -6.71 1.82 -5.39
CA GLU A 244 -7.91 1.64 -4.56
C GLU A 244 -8.20 2.88 -3.70
N SER A 245 -7.18 3.59 -3.24
CA SER A 245 -7.36 4.77 -2.38
C SER A 245 -7.99 5.97 -3.10
N LEU A 246 -7.73 6.11 -4.40
CA LEU A 246 -8.24 7.21 -5.24
C LEU A 246 -9.45 6.81 -6.10
N SER A 247 -9.70 5.52 -6.30
CA SER A 247 -10.83 5.05 -7.09
C SER A 247 -12.14 5.09 -6.29
N ILE A 248 -13.25 5.37 -6.96
CA ILE A 248 -14.59 5.45 -6.34
C ILE A 248 -15.61 4.76 -7.24
N ASP A 249 -16.40 3.88 -6.64
CA ASP A 249 -17.51 3.20 -7.30
C ASP A 249 -18.84 3.78 -6.82
N LEU A 250 -19.63 4.32 -7.75
CA LEU A 250 -20.97 4.82 -7.47
C LEU A 250 -22.02 3.86 -8.01
N THR A 251 -22.84 3.33 -7.11
CA THR A 251 -23.99 2.48 -7.44
C THR A 251 -25.30 3.26 -7.35
N GLU A 252 -26.37 2.75 -7.97
CA GLU A 252 -27.70 3.36 -7.87
C GLU A 252 -28.17 3.51 -6.41
N ASP A 253 -27.84 2.52 -5.57
CA ASP A 253 -28.14 2.53 -4.14
C ASP A 253 -27.45 3.68 -3.40
N VAL A 254 -26.19 3.98 -3.73
CA VAL A 254 -25.45 5.13 -3.19
C VAL A 254 -26.14 6.42 -3.60
N LEU A 255 -26.52 6.58 -4.87
CA LEU A 255 -27.22 7.79 -5.34
C LEU A 255 -28.60 7.95 -4.69
N ARG A 256 -29.34 6.87 -4.48
CA ARG A 256 -30.64 6.88 -3.78
C ARG A 256 -30.47 7.34 -2.33
N LYS A 257 -29.46 6.83 -1.62
CA LYS A 257 -29.15 7.25 -0.25
C LYS A 257 -28.65 8.70 -0.21
N ALA A 258 -27.80 9.11 -1.15
CA ALA A 258 -27.32 10.49 -1.27
C ALA A 258 -28.48 11.46 -1.49
N THR A 259 -29.49 11.10 -2.30
CA THR A 259 -30.71 11.92 -2.49
C THR A 259 -31.45 12.14 -1.17
N LYS A 260 -31.62 11.08 -0.36
CA LYS A 260 -32.22 11.19 0.98
C LYS A 260 -31.38 12.07 1.90
N GLY A 261 -30.05 11.90 1.88
CA GLY A 261 -29.10 12.71 2.65
C GLY A 261 -29.20 14.20 2.32
N VAL A 262 -29.30 14.56 1.04
CA VAL A 262 -29.44 15.96 0.60
C VAL A 262 -30.79 16.56 1.01
N ASN A 263 -31.89 15.80 0.91
CA ASN A 263 -33.20 16.27 1.38
C ASN A 263 -33.25 16.46 2.90
N ASN A 264 -32.57 15.60 3.66
CA ASN A 264 -32.43 15.77 5.10
C ASN A 264 -31.58 17.01 5.45
N LEU A 265 -30.53 17.28 4.67
CA LEU A 265 -29.69 18.47 4.80
C LEU A 265 -30.52 19.75 4.55
N ASP A 266 -31.33 19.75 3.49
CA ASP A 266 -32.21 20.85 3.11
C ASP A 266 -33.23 21.18 4.22
N ARG A 267 -33.85 20.15 4.80
CA ARG A 267 -34.76 20.33 5.94
C ARG A 267 -34.04 20.94 7.15
N LYS A 268 -32.87 20.42 7.50
CA LYS A 268 -32.09 20.94 8.64
C LYS A 268 -31.60 22.37 8.44
N ILE A 269 -31.24 22.75 7.22
CA ILE A 269 -30.88 24.14 6.89
C ILE A 269 -32.10 25.06 7.07
N THR A 270 -33.27 24.60 6.64
CA THR A 270 -34.53 25.35 6.82
C THR A 270 -34.89 25.52 8.29
N GLU A 271 -34.75 24.45 9.09
CA GLU A 271 -34.92 24.49 10.56
C GLU A 271 -33.92 25.47 11.19
N MET A 272 -32.63 25.35 10.88
CA MET A 272 -31.59 26.23 11.44
C MET A 272 -31.76 27.70 11.04
N LYS A 273 -32.27 27.99 9.84
CA LYS A 273 -32.57 29.37 9.42
C LYS A 273 -33.67 29.99 10.28
N SER A 274 -34.63 29.19 10.75
CA SER A 274 -35.70 29.64 11.64
C SER A 274 -35.24 29.79 13.09
N SER A 275 -34.28 28.98 13.55
CA SER A 275 -33.79 29.00 14.93
C SER A 275 -32.60 29.94 15.14
N ASP A 276 -31.55 29.84 14.29
CA ASP A 276 -30.23 30.47 14.47
C ASP A 276 -29.64 30.93 13.12
N ALA A 277 -30.22 31.97 12.52
CA ALA A 277 -29.73 32.53 11.26
C ALA A 277 -28.30 33.12 11.37
N GLU A 278 -27.89 33.59 12.56
CA GLU A 278 -26.57 34.17 12.80
C GLU A 278 -25.43 33.16 12.58
N LYS A 279 -25.61 31.88 12.93
CA LYS A 279 -24.58 30.84 12.70
C LYS A 279 -24.27 30.68 11.22
N LEU A 280 -25.30 30.67 10.37
CA LEU A 280 -25.16 30.57 8.91
C LEU A 280 -24.50 31.82 8.31
N GLN A 281 -24.80 33.01 8.84
CA GLN A 281 -24.16 34.25 8.41
C GLN A 281 -22.68 34.31 8.82
N ASN A 282 -22.34 33.84 10.03
CA ASN A 282 -20.97 33.73 10.49
C ASN A 282 -20.17 32.73 9.66
N GLU A 283 -20.77 31.61 9.25
CA GLU A 283 -20.14 30.68 8.31
C GLU A 283 -19.88 31.36 6.95
N TYR A 284 -20.87 32.08 6.42
CA TYR A 284 -20.71 32.81 5.16
C TYR A 284 -19.56 33.82 5.24
N ALA A 285 -19.45 34.59 6.32
CA ALA A 285 -18.34 35.53 6.53
C ALA A 285 -16.98 34.81 6.53
N LYS A 286 -16.86 33.70 7.27
CA LYS A 286 -15.64 32.86 7.29
C LYS A 286 -15.25 32.34 5.90
N LEU A 287 -16.23 31.95 5.08
CA LEU A 287 -15.98 31.48 3.71
C LEU A 287 -15.55 32.60 2.76
N VAL A 288 -15.90 33.86 3.05
CA VAL A 288 -15.48 35.04 2.27
C VAL A 288 -14.05 35.44 2.60
N GLU A 289 -13.64 35.34 3.86
CA GLU A 289 -12.28 35.66 4.33
C GLU A 289 -11.24 34.60 3.92
N GLY A 290 -11.68 33.42 3.50
CA GLY A 290 -10.85 32.32 2.99
C GLY A 290 -10.72 31.17 4.00
N LEU A 291 -10.75 29.93 3.50
CA LEU A 291 -10.82 28.73 4.36
C LEU A 291 -9.58 28.53 5.25
N ARG A 292 -8.41 29.00 4.81
CA ARG A 292 -7.14 28.64 5.43
C ARG A 292 -6.94 29.26 6.82
N ALA A 293 -7.37 30.50 7.04
CA ALA A 293 -7.21 31.19 8.33
C ALA A 293 -8.14 30.64 9.43
N ALA A 294 -9.29 30.06 9.06
CA ALA A 294 -10.27 29.52 10.01
C ALA A 294 -10.00 28.04 10.39
N ASP A 295 -9.42 27.24 9.48
CA ASP A 295 -9.11 25.82 9.74
C ASP A 295 -7.80 25.64 10.54
N GLU A 296 -6.85 26.59 10.47
CA GLU A 296 -5.58 26.51 11.23
C GLU A 296 -5.76 26.67 12.76
N ALA A 297 -6.84 27.32 13.22
CA ALA A 297 -7.00 27.70 14.63
C ALA A 297 -7.69 26.66 15.54
N ARG A 298 -8.32 25.59 15.02
CA ARG A 298 -9.10 24.61 15.82
C ARG A 298 -9.00 23.17 15.30
N ASN A 299 -7.79 22.71 15.03
CA ASN A 299 -7.48 21.53 14.21
C ASN A 299 -7.71 20.12 14.84
N GLU A 300 -8.39 19.98 15.98
CA GLU A 300 -8.54 18.65 16.60
C GLU A 300 -9.72 17.80 16.04
N GLU A 301 -10.69 18.40 15.34
CA GLU A 301 -12.03 17.78 15.15
C GLU A 301 -12.50 17.54 13.70
N ALA A 302 -11.65 17.76 12.71
CA ALA A 302 -11.98 17.46 11.33
C ALA A 302 -12.15 15.93 11.13
N PHE A 303 -13.39 15.43 10.99
CA PHE A 303 -13.66 14.02 10.65
C PHE A 303 -13.70 13.77 9.15
N MET A 304 -14.18 14.74 8.36
CA MET A 304 -14.13 14.65 6.90
C MET A 304 -12.80 15.18 6.38
N ALA A 305 -12.21 14.40 5.50
CA ALA A 305 -10.93 14.70 4.94
C ALA A 305 -11.09 15.23 3.53
N ASN A 306 -10.20 16.14 3.18
CA ASN A 306 -10.06 16.56 1.81
C ASN A 306 -9.54 15.37 1.00
N PRO A 307 -10.09 15.07 -0.19
CA PRO A 307 -9.35 14.29 -1.18
C PRO A 307 -8.02 15.02 -1.41
N ALA A 308 -6.94 14.31 -1.75
CA ALA A 308 -5.66 14.96 -2.06
C ALA A 308 -5.89 16.00 -3.15
N LEU A 309 -5.99 17.24 -2.73
CA LEU A 309 -6.00 18.40 -3.59
C LEU A 309 -4.54 18.87 -3.58
N PRO A 310 -3.95 19.15 -4.75
CA PRO A 310 -2.68 19.88 -4.80
C PRO A 310 -2.69 21.06 -3.83
N ASP A 311 -1.60 21.26 -3.08
CA ASP A 311 -1.48 22.32 -2.05
C ASP A 311 -1.81 23.72 -2.60
N ASP A 312 -1.62 23.91 -3.91
CA ASP A 312 -1.95 25.14 -4.63
C ASP A 312 -3.46 25.45 -4.60
N LEU A 313 -4.34 24.44 -4.55
CA LEU A 313 -5.80 24.62 -4.52
C LEU A 313 -6.36 25.01 -3.17
N LEU A 314 -5.63 24.71 -2.09
CA LEU A 314 -5.98 25.08 -0.73
C LEU A 314 -5.83 26.60 -0.47
N THR A 315 -5.26 27.34 -1.42
CA THR A 315 -5.08 28.80 -1.32
C THR A 315 -6.24 29.60 -1.92
N GLU A 316 -7.11 28.95 -2.70
CA GLU A 316 -8.18 29.64 -3.41
C GLU A 316 -9.44 29.82 -2.55
N ALA A 317 -10.06 31.00 -2.63
CA ALA A 317 -11.34 31.26 -1.97
C ALA A 317 -12.49 30.48 -2.61
N VAL A 318 -13.40 29.96 -1.79
CA VAL A 318 -14.57 29.23 -2.26
C VAL A 318 -15.43 30.09 -3.19
N PRO A 319 -15.82 29.56 -4.38
CA PRO A 319 -16.62 30.28 -5.36
C PRO A 319 -17.93 30.83 -4.77
N GLY A 320 -18.27 32.08 -5.14
CA GLY A 320 -19.47 32.78 -4.66
C GLY A 320 -20.77 31.98 -4.78
N ASN A 321 -20.89 31.18 -5.85
CA ASN A 321 -22.09 30.41 -6.18
C ASN A 321 -22.42 29.31 -5.16
N ILE A 322 -21.44 28.80 -4.41
CA ILE A 322 -21.62 27.73 -3.42
C ILE A 322 -21.41 28.19 -1.97
N ARG A 323 -21.23 29.51 -1.75
CA ARG A 323 -21.09 30.07 -0.40
C ARG A 323 -22.36 29.92 0.42
N ARG A 324 -23.53 30.17 -0.19
CA ARG A 324 -24.83 30.00 0.49
C ARG A 324 -25.23 28.53 0.55
N ALA A 325 -25.64 28.05 1.72
CA ALA A 325 -26.02 26.66 1.94
C ALA A 325 -27.17 26.20 1.03
N GLU A 326 -28.19 27.04 0.82
CA GLU A 326 -29.33 26.74 -0.07
C GLU A 326 -28.88 26.50 -1.52
N HIS A 327 -27.98 27.34 -2.02
CA HIS A 327 -27.46 27.22 -3.38
C HIS A 327 -26.59 25.96 -3.52
N PHE A 328 -25.81 25.63 -2.49
CA PHE A 328 -25.01 24.41 -2.47
C PHE A 328 -25.86 23.14 -2.46
N VAL A 329 -26.96 23.12 -1.70
CA VAL A 329 -27.93 22.01 -1.72
C VAL A 329 -28.59 21.87 -3.09
N ALA A 330 -29.03 22.98 -3.69
CA ALA A 330 -29.62 22.96 -5.03
C ALA A 330 -28.62 22.45 -6.09
N PHE A 331 -27.37 22.89 -5.98
CA PHE A 331 -26.25 22.41 -6.79
C PHE A 331 -26.04 20.89 -6.65
N LEU A 332 -25.98 20.37 -5.42
CA LEU A 332 -25.83 18.93 -5.15
C LEU A 332 -27.01 18.11 -5.69
N LYS A 333 -28.25 18.60 -5.51
CA LYS A 333 -29.44 17.95 -6.09
C LYS A 333 -29.32 17.85 -7.62
N ARG A 334 -28.95 18.95 -8.30
CA ARG A 334 -28.76 18.96 -9.76
C ARG A 334 -27.66 18.00 -10.20
N PHE A 335 -26.54 17.94 -9.47
CA PHE A 335 -25.43 17.04 -9.77
C PHE A 335 -25.81 15.56 -9.58
N ILE A 336 -26.50 15.20 -8.50
CA ILE A 336 -26.98 13.83 -8.26
C ILE A 336 -27.96 13.38 -9.35
N GLU A 337 -28.90 14.24 -9.76
CA GLU A 337 -29.82 13.92 -10.85
C GLU A 337 -29.13 13.76 -12.21
N TYR A 338 -28.07 14.53 -12.46
CA TYR A 338 -27.22 14.31 -13.63
C TYR A 338 -26.54 12.94 -13.59
N LEU A 339 -25.96 12.54 -12.45
CA LEU A 339 -25.35 11.22 -12.29
C LEU A 339 -26.36 10.09 -12.52
N LYS A 340 -27.56 10.20 -11.96
CA LYS A 340 -28.65 9.24 -12.21
C LYS A 340 -29.01 9.17 -13.69
N THR A 341 -29.06 10.31 -14.39
CA THR A 341 -29.33 10.33 -15.83
C THR A 341 -28.22 9.64 -16.62
N ARG A 342 -26.95 9.84 -16.26
CA ARG A 342 -25.80 9.18 -16.90
C ARG A 342 -25.77 7.66 -16.64
N MET A 343 -26.18 7.20 -15.46
CA MET A 343 -26.21 5.78 -15.12
C MET A 343 -27.34 4.99 -15.80
N LYS A 344 -28.32 5.64 -16.43
CA LYS A 344 -29.41 4.98 -17.16
C LYS A 344 -29.05 4.51 -18.57
N VAL A 345 -27.81 4.74 -19.01
CA VAL A 345 -27.34 4.33 -20.34
C VAL A 345 -27.20 2.80 -20.39
N LEU A 346 -27.71 2.17 -21.45
CA LEU A 346 -27.71 0.69 -21.60
C LEU A 346 -26.42 0.11 -22.18
N ASN A 347 -25.58 0.96 -22.75
CA ASN A 347 -24.29 0.57 -23.30
C ASN A 347 -23.18 0.98 -22.33
N VAL A 348 -22.09 0.22 -22.34
CA VAL A 348 -20.91 0.62 -21.58
C VAL A 348 -20.25 1.83 -22.24
N VAL A 349 -19.98 2.86 -21.44
CA VAL A 349 -19.34 4.10 -21.87
C VAL A 349 -18.06 4.29 -21.07
N ALA A 350 -17.00 4.71 -21.74
CA ALA A 350 -15.76 5.16 -21.11
C ALA A 350 -15.53 6.63 -21.50
N ASP A 351 -15.41 7.50 -20.51
CA ASP A 351 -15.19 8.94 -20.70
C ASP A 351 -13.93 9.37 -19.95
N THR A 352 -13.18 10.30 -20.53
CA THR A 352 -12.14 11.02 -19.77
C THR A 352 -12.76 12.08 -18.85
N PRO A 353 -12.13 12.44 -17.71
CA PRO A 353 -12.66 13.48 -16.84
C PRO A 353 -12.98 14.82 -17.54
N PRO A 354 -12.16 15.34 -18.48
CA PRO A 354 -12.50 16.55 -19.22
C PRO A 354 -13.74 16.42 -20.10
N GLU A 355 -13.95 15.28 -20.77
CA GLU A 355 -15.13 15.02 -21.58
C GLU A 355 -16.40 14.94 -20.72
N PHE A 356 -16.31 14.25 -19.59
CA PHE A 356 -17.39 14.18 -18.62
C PHE A 356 -17.77 15.57 -18.08
N LEU A 357 -16.78 16.42 -17.76
CA LEU A 357 -17.02 17.78 -17.29
C LEU A 357 -17.62 18.69 -18.37
N LYS A 358 -17.22 18.51 -19.63
CA LYS A 358 -17.80 19.24 -20.77
C LYS A 358 -19.29 18.88 -20.93
N HIS A 359 -19.60 17.58 -20.95
CA HIS A 359 -20.99 17.11 -21.05
C HIS A 359 -21.84 17.55 -19.84
N LEU A 360 -21.26 17.54 -18.64
CA LEU A 360 -21.91 18.06 -17.45
C LEU A 360 -22.24 19.55 -17.58
N LYS A 361 -21.31 20.36 -18.07
CA LYS A 361 -21.51 21.80 -18.29
C LYS A 361 -22.63 22.06 -19.30
N ASP A 362 -22.67 21.30 -20.39
CA ASP A 362 -23.65 21.47 -21.47
C ASP A 362 -25.09 21.18 -21.01
N LEU A 363 -25.29 20.18 -20.15
CA LEU A 363 -26.63 19.81 -19.65
C LEU A 363 -27.07 20.58 -18.40
N THR A 364 -26.15 20.86 -17.47
CA THR A 364 -26.51 21.35 -16.13
C THR A 364 -26.05 22.77 -15.84
N PHE A 365 -25.23 23.36 -16.73
CA PHE A 365 -24.52 24.63 -16.53
C PHE A 365 -23.65 24.67 -15.27
N ILE A 366 -23.23 23.50 -14.77
CA ILE A 366 -22.29 23.40 -13.66
C ILE A 366 -20.87 23.62 -14.19
N GLU A 367 -20.18 24.60 -13.64
CA GLU A 367 -18.78 24.86 -13.93
C GLU A 367 -17.85 23.91 -13.16
N ARG A 368 -16.63 23.76 -13.67
CA ARG A 368 -15.57 22.95 -13.04
C ARG A 368 -15.16 23.48 -11.66
N LYS A 369 -15.04 24.80 -11.50
CA LYS A 369 -14.48 25.41 -10.28
C LYS A 369 -15.31 25.09 -9.03
N PRO A 370 -16.66 25.22 -9.02
CA PRO A 370 -17.50 24.79 -7.89
C PRO A 370 -17.36 23.32 -7.49
N LEU A 371 -17.13 22.40 -8.45
CA LEU A 371 -16.99 20.97 -8.15
C LEU A 371 -15.73 20.65 -7.34
N ARG A 372 -14.64 21.41 -7.55
CA ARG A 372 -13.37 21.22 -6.82
C ARG A 372 -13.50 21.45 -5.32
N PHE A 373 -14.39 22.35 -4.90
CA PHE A 373 -14.60 22.68 -3.48
C PHE A 373 -15.79 21.92 -2.86
N CYS A 374 -16.33 20.91 -3.56
CA CYS A 374 -17.55 20.24 -3.12
C CYS A 374 -17.36 19.47 -1.80
N ALA A 375 -16.27 18.71 -1.67
CA ALA A 375 -15.96 17.96 -0.47
C ALA A 375 -15.69 18.87 0.75
N GLU A 376 -14.92 19.94 0.56
CA GLU A 376 -14.65 20.94 1.60
C GLU A 376 -15.92 21.66 2.04
N ARG A 377 -16.75 22.10 1.09
CA ARG A 377 -17.99 22.83 1.40
C ARG A 377 -18.96 21.95 2.18
N LEU A 378 -19.12 20.68 1.79
CA LEU A 378 -19.91 19.71 2.53
C LEU A 378 -19.35 19.52 3.95
N THR A 379 -18.02 19.46 4.08
CA THR A 379 -17.34 19.35 5.37
C THR A 379 -17.65 20.51 6.31
N SER A 380 -17.52 21.74 5.81
CA SER A 380 -17.88 22.95 6.54
C SER A 380 -19.34 22.92 6.97
N LEU A 381 -20.25 22.57 6.05
CA LEU A 381 -21.68 22.61 6.31
C LEU A 381 -22.12 21.60 7.37
N VAL A 382 -21.56 20.38 7.36
CA VAL A 382 -21.86 19.36 8.37
C VAL A 382 -21.37 19.79 9.76
N ARG A 383 -20.24 20.51 9.85
CA ARG A 383 -19.76 21.08 11.12
C ARG A 383 -20.71 22.16 11.62
N THR A 384 -21.11 23.09 10.74
CA THR A 384 -22.03 24.19 11.07
C THR A 384 -23.40 23.68 11.53
N LEU A 385 -23.90 22.60 10.91
CA LEU A 385 -25.19 22.00 11.24
C LEU A 385 -25.16 21.07 12.47
N GLU A 386 -24.02 20.91 13.15
CA GLU A 386 -23.85 20.09 14.37
C GLU A 386 -24.47 18.67 14.23
N LEU A 387 -24.29 18.04 13.06
CA LEU A 387 -24.95 16.77 12.75
C LEU A 387 -24.33 15.62 13.55
N THR A 388 -25.17 14.91 14.32
CA THR A 388 -24.76 13.76 15.14
C THR A 388 -24.70 12.45 14.35
N ASN A 389 -25.64 12.22 13.44
CA ASN A 389 -25.71 11.00 12.61
C ASN A 389 -24.99 11.22 11.28
N ILE A 390 -23.69 10.93 11.22
CA ILE A 390 -22.88 11.11 10.00
C ILE A 390 -23.09 9.97 8.99
N GLU A 391 -23.50 8.79 9.45
CA GLU A 391 -23.75 7.62 8.62
C GLU A 391 -24.71 7.90 7.47
N ASP A 392 -25.76 8.69 7.73
CA ASP A 392 -26.76 9.09 6.75
C ASP A 392 -26.18 9.95 5.61
N TYR A 393 -25.04 10.60 5.85
CA TYR A 393 -24.37 11.51 4.92
C TYR A 393 -23.13 10.90 4.27
N GLN A 394 -22.72 9.67 4.62
CA GLN A 394 -21.58 9.00 3.98
C GLN A 394 -21.76 8.86 2.46
N PRO A 395 -22.92 8.41 1.93
CA PRO A 395 -23.13 8.35 0.47
C PRO A 395 -23.05 9.72 -0.20
N LEU A 396 -23.45 10.78 0.51
CA LEU A 396 -23.33 12.15 0.01
C LEU A 396 -21.86 12.60 -0.03
N GLN A 397 -21.06 12.20 0.97
CA GLN A 397 -19.63 12.44 1.00
C GLN A 397 -18.91 11.70 -0.14
N GLU A 398 -19.30 10.47 -0.46
CA GLU A 398 -18.76 9.72 -1.62
C GLU A 398 -19.02 10.47 -2.93
N VAL A 399 -20.24 10.97 -3.14
CA VAL A 399 -20.58 11.80 -4.31
C VAL A 399 -19.80 13.12 -4.35
N ALA A 400 -19.62 13.79 -3.21
CA ALA A 400 -18.85 15.03 -3.13
C ALA A 400 -17.34 14.80 -3.38
N THR A 401 -16.81 13.67 -2.91
CA THR A 401 -15.43 13.23 -3.15
C THR A 401 -15.23 12.93 -4.64
N PHE A 402 -16.16 12.19 -5.25
CA PHE A 402 -16.18 11.93 -6.70
C PHE A 402 -16.18 13.24 -7.50
N ALA A 403 -17.06 14.19 -7.16
CA ALA A 403 -17.12 15.49 -7.82
C ALA A 403 -15.78 16.24 -7.75
N THR A 404 -15.13 16.18 -6.59
CA THR A 404 -13.86 16.86 -6.33
C THR A 404 -12.72 16.23 -7.12
N LEU A 405 -12.63 14.89 -7.16
CA LEU A 405 -11.59 14.17 -7.91
C LEU A 405 -11.72 14.40 -9.42
N VAL A 406 -12.92 14.24 -9.98
CA VAL A 406 -13.19 14.46 -11.41
C VAL A 406 -12.87 15.90 -11.83
N ALA A 407 -13.13 16.88 -10.97
CA ALA A 407 -12.83 18.28 -11.26
C ALA A 407 -11.35 18.64 -11.08
N THR A 408 -10.59 17.86 -10.32
CA THR A 408 -9.20 18.16 -9.98
C THR A 408 -8.23 17.50 -10.92
N TYR A 409 -8.39 16.20 -11.16
CA TYR A 409 -7.47 15.41 -11.96
C TYR A 409 -7.98 15.25 -13.39
N GLU A 410 -7.22 15.78 -14.35
CA GLU A 410 -7.52 15.65 -15.79
C GLU A 410 -6.90 14.40 -16.40
N THR A 411 -5.71 14.02 -15.92
CA THR A 411 -4.90 12.91 -16.43
C THR A 411 -4.77 11.81 -15.39
N GLY A 412 -4.63 10.56 -15.85
CA GLY A 412 -4.43 9.40 -14.96
C GLY A 412 -5.72 8.86 -14.34
N PHE A 413 -6.88 9.36 -14.73
CA PHE A 413 -8.19 8.86 -14.31
C PHE A 413 -9.07 8.57 -15.52
N LEU A 414 -9.96 7.58 -15.38
CA LEU A 414 -10.96 7.25 -16.39
C LEU A 414 -12.30 6.97 -15.71
N LEU A 415 -13.39 7.45 -16.33
CA LEU A 415 -14.75 7.12 -15.91
C LEU A 415 -15.28 5.97 -16.77
N ILE A 416 -15.74 4.89 -16.14
CA ILE A 416 -16.32 3.73 -16.83
C ILE A 416 -17.72 3.50 -16.27
N ILE A 417 -18.73 3.48 -17.13
CA ILE A 417 -20.13 3.19 -16.76
C ILE A 417 -20.46 1.79 -17.24
N GLU A 418 -20.61 0.85 -16.32
CA GLU A 418 -21.04 -0.52 -16.63
C GLU A 418 -22.52 -0.69 -16.27
N PRO A 419 -23.43 -0.91 -17.24
CA PRO A 419 -24.87 -1.06 -16.95
C PRO A 419 -25.24 -2.44 -16.39
N PHE A 420 -24.38 -3.44 -16.58
CA PHE A 420 -24.59 -4.82 -16.15
C PHE A 420 -23.34 -5.31 -15.41
N GLU A 421 -23.54 -6.01 -14.30
CA GLU A 421 -22.46 -6.54 -13.44
C GLU A 421 -21.59 -7.60 -14.15
N SER A 422 -22.16 -8.32 -15.13
CA SER A 422 -21.42 -9.27 -15.96
C SER A 422 -21.99 -9.29 -17.38
N ALA A 423 -21.19 -9.73 -18.35
CA ALA A 423 -21.61 -9.86 -19.75
C ALA A 423 -22.85 -10.77 -19.95
N THR A 424 -23.13 -11.66 -19.00
CA THR A 424 -24.26 -12.60 -19.02
C THR A 424 -25.46 -12.13 -18.18
N ALA A 425 -25.33 -11.03 -17.43
CA ALA A 425 -26.41 -10.53 -16.59
C ALA A 425 -27.51 -9.88 -17.43
N THR A 426 -28.77 -10.26 -17.17
CA THR A 426 -29.95 -9.68 -17.82
C THR A 426 -30.57 -8.55 -17.00
N VAL A 427 -30.31 -8.52 -15.69
CA VAL A 427 -30.78 -7.46 -14.79
C VAL A 427 -29.79 -6.30 -14.83
N PRO A 428 -30.22 -5.08 -15.22
CA PRO A 428 -29.36 -3.92 -15.19
C PRO A 428 -29.02 -3.58 -13.74
N ASN A 429 -27.74 -3.48 -13.45
CA ASN A 429 -27.20 -3.04 -12.18
C ASN A 429 -26.08 -2.04 -12.49
N PRO A 430 -26.43 -0.78 -12.77
CA PRO A 430 -25.47 0.18 -13.27
C PRO A 430 -24.48 0.59 -12.18
N VAL A 431 -23.19 0.54 -12.52
CA VAL A 431 -22.09 1.00 -11.68
C VAL A 431 -21.26 2.01 -12.46
N LEU A 432 -20.99 3.17 -11.85
CA LEU A 432 -20.11 4.19 -12.37
C LEU A 432 -18.78 4.12 -11.60
N HIS A 433 -17.74 3.68 -12.29
CA HIS A 433 -16.38 3.60 -11.78
C HIS A 433 -15.62 4.87 -12.14
N LEU A 434 -15.10 5.58 -11.13
CA LEU A 434 -13.99 6.51 -11.29
C LEU A 434 -12.71 5.76 -10.95
N THR A 435 -11.98 5.32 -11.96
CA THR A 435 -10.78 4.50 -11.77
C THR A 435 -9.54 5.36 -11.90
N CYS A 436 -8.68 5.32 -10.87
CA CYS A 436 -7.32 5.81 -10.95
C CYS A 436 -6.45 4.82 -11.74
N LEU A 437 -5.82 5.27 -12.82
CA LEU A 437 -4.92 4.46 -13.64
C LEU A 437 -3.45 4.64 -13.23
N ASP A 438 -3.12 5.78 -12.61
CA ASP A 438 -1.77 6.16 -12.22
C ASP A 438 -1.53 6.05 -10.71
N ALA A 439 -0.79 5.02 -10.30
CA ALA A 439 -0.41 4.83 -8.90
C ALA A 439 0.56 5.92 -8.40
N ALA A 440 1.30 6.58 -9.31
CA ALA A 440 2.28 7.60 -8.93
C ALA A 440 1.63 8.81 -8.25
N ILE A 441 0.39 9.15 -8.60
CA ILE A 441 -0.33 10.30 -8.04
C ILE A 441 -0.46 10.20 -6.51
N ALA A 442 -0.81 9.03 -5.99
CA ALA A 442 -1.03 8.84 -4.56
C ALA A 442 0.28 8.84 -3.75
N ILE A 443 1.35 8.28 -4.32
CA ILE A 443 2.61 8.08 -3.59
C ILE A 443 3.61 9.23 -3.75
N LYS A 444 3.46 10.06 -4.80
CA LYS A 444 4.35 11.20 -5.08
C LYS A 444 4.58 12.12 -3.86
N PRO A 445 3.55 12.52 -3.09
CA PRO A 445 3.77 13.36 -1.90
C PRO A 445 4.64 12.68 -0.83
N VAL A 446 4.63 11.35 -0.75
CA VAL A 446 5.46 10.59 0.20
C VAL A 446 6.93 10.66 -0.20
N PHE A 447 7.25 10.43 -1.48
CA PHE A 447 8.62 10.51 -1.97
C PHE A 447 9.18 11.93 -1.96
N GLU A 448 8.37 12.96 -2.23
CA GLU A 448 8.80 14.36 -2.21
C GLU A 448 8.98 14.91 -0.78
N ARG A 449 8.20 14.39 0.18
CA ARG A 449 8.19 14.91 1.55
C ARG A 449 9.26 14.30 2.45
N PHE A 450 9.45 12.98 2.37
CA PHE A 450 10.29 12.25 3.32
C PHE A 450 11.69 12.04 2.80
N TYR A 451 12.68 12.20 3.69
CA TYR A 451 14.09 12.10 3.34
C TYR A 451 14.50 10.76 2.72
N SER A 452 14.07 9.65 3.34
CA SER A 452 14.34 8.30 2.84
C SER A 452 13.10 7.43 2.95
N VAL A 453 12.79 6.78 1.83
CA VAL A 453 11.68 5.83 1.71
C VAL A 453 12.26 4.50 1.29
N ILE A 454 12.13 3.51 2.17
CA ILE A 454 12.65 2.16 1.99
C ILE A 454 11.47 1.27 1.60
N VAL A 455 11.47 0.80 0.36
CA VAL A 455 10.47 -0.14 -0.15
C VAL A 455 11.07 -1.53 -0.11
N THR A 456 10.48 -2.43 0.66
CA THR A 456 11.03 -3.77 0.79
C THR A 456 9.96 -4.84 0.84
N SER A 457 10.21 -5.98 0.20
CA SER A 457 9.35 -7.17 0.23
C SER A 457 10.18 -8.40 -0.17
N GLY A 458 9.73 -9.60 0.21
CA GLY A 458 10.43 -10.84 -0.15
C GLY A 458 10.11 -11.41 -1.52
N THR A 459 9.20 -10.76 -2.26
CA THR A 459 8.66 -11.26 -3.53
C THR A 459 8.56 -10.18 -4.61
N MET A 460 9.31 -9.09 -4.49
CA MET A 460 9.36 -8.05 -5.53
C MET A 460 10.29 -8.46 -6.66
N SER A 461 9.74 -9.03 -7.72
CA SER A 461 10.48 -9.37 -8.93
C SER A 461 9.65 -9.07 -10.19
N PRO A 462 10.21 -8.43 -11.22
CA PRO A 462 11.52 -7.78 -11.26
C PRO A 462 11.52 -6.40 -10.56
N LEU A 463 12.66 -6.02 -9.98
CA LEU A 463 12.81 -4.77 -9.21
C LEU A 463 12.63 -3.50 -10.06
N ASP A 464 13.08 -3.52 -11.31
CA ASP A 464 13.04 -2.36 -12.22
C ASP A 464 11.63 -1.84 -12.52
N MET A 465 10.60 -2.68 -12.32
CA MET A 465 9.21 -2.33 -12.61
C MET A 465 8.66 -1.29 -11.63
N TYR A 466 9.05 -1.36 -10.35
CA TYR A 466 8.50 -0.50 -9.30
C TYR A 466 8.89 0.99 -9.47
N PRO A 467 10.18 1.34 -9.68
CA PRO A 467 10.59 2.72 -9.94
C PRO A 467 9.93 3.32 -11.18
N ARG A 468 9.77 2.51 -12.24
CA ARG A 468 9.11 2.95 -13.48
C ARG A 468 7.62 3.20 -13.30
N MET A 469 6.92 2.31 -12.61
CA MET A 469 5.47 2.41 -12.42
C MET A 469 5.06 3.47 -11.39
N LEU A 470 5.85 3.66 -10.33
CA LEU A 470 5.58 4.65 -9.28
C LEU A 470 6.29 5.99 -9.53
N ASN A 471 7.05 6.10 -10.61
CA ASN A 471 7.76 7.29 -11.06
C ASN A 471 8.66 7.94 -9.99
N PHE A 472 9.58 7.16 -9.43
CA PHE A 472 10.56 7.65 -8.45
C PHE A 472 11.96 7.13 -8.74
N ASN A 473 12.97 7.89 -8.31
CA ASN A 473 14.36 7.51 -8.43
C ASN A 473 14.83 6.79 -7.16
N THR A 474 15.60 5.73 -7.33
CA THR A 474 16.17 4.95 -6.24
C THR A 474 17.69 5.04 -6.25
N VAL A 475 18.28 5.09 -5.07
CA VAL A 475 19.73 5.06 -4.86
C VAL A 475 20.25 3.62 -4.92
N VAL A 476 19.54 2.71 -4.27
CA VAL A 476 19.91 1.29 -4.20
C VAL A 476 18.72 0.44 -4.66
N GLN A 477 18.98 -0.48 -5.57
CA GLN A 477 18.06 -1.53 -6.00
C GLN A 477 18.79 -2.85 -5.93
N GLU A 478 18.52 -3.64 -4.89
CA GLU A 478 19.24 -4.89 -4.67
C GLU A 478 18.30 -6.04 -4.31
N SER A 479 18.69 -7.23 -4.77
CA SER A 479 17.95 -8.48 -4.55
C SER A 479 18.88 -9.49 -3.90
N PHE A 480 18.54 -9.87 -2.68
CA PHE A 480 19.35 -10.79 -1.87
C PHE A 480 18.92 -12.23 -2.12
N THR A 481 19.90 -13.12 -2.24
CA THR A 481 19.68 -14.56 -2.34
C THR A 481 19.77 -15.23 -0.98
N MET A 482 18.96 -16.26 -0.75
CA MET A 482 19.01 -17.00 0.51
C MET A 482 20.21 -17.96 0.51
N THR A 483 21.13 -17.77 1.45
CA THR A 483 22.29 -18.65 1.59
C THR A 483 21.88 -19.86 2.43
N LEU A 484 21.93 -21.05 1.85
CA LEU A 484 21.49 -22.28 2.49
C LEU A 484 22.62 -23.32 2.53
N THR A 485 22.86 -23.92 3.71
CA THR A 485 23.76 -25.09 3.82
C THR A 485 23.13 -26.35 3.22
N ARG A 486 21.80 -26.41 3.21
CA ARG A 486 20.99 -27.52 2.71
C ARG A 486 19.94 -26.97 1.74
N LYS A 487 19.63 -27.69 0.65
CA LYS A 487 18.48 -27.32 -0.20
C LYS A 487 17.18 -27.47 0.61
N SER A 488 16.78 -26.41 1.31
CA SER A 488 15.59 -26.39 2.18
C SER A 488 14.29 -26.28 1.37
N PHE A 489 14.34 -25.89 0.11
CA PHE A 489 13.17 -25.84 -0.73
C PHE A 489 13.42 -26.43 -2.12
N LEU A 490 12.38 -27.03 -2.67
CA LEU A 490 12.41 -27.66 -3.98
C LEU A 490 11.34 -27.04 -4.88
N PRO A 491 11.70 -26.03 -5.69
CA PRO A 491 10.84 -25.54 -6.73
C PRO A 491 10.88 -26.49 -7.94
N MET A 492 9.71 -26.83 -8.44
CA MET A 492 9.53 -27.70 -9.60
C MET A 492 8.39 -27.20 -10.48
N ILE A 493 8.57 -27.30 -11.79
CA ILE A 493 7.56 -26.96 -12.78
C ILE A 493 7.06 -28.26 -13.41
N VAL A 494 5.75 -28.47 -13.28
CA VAL A 494 5.04 -29.61 -13.87
C VAL A 494 4.36 -29.12 -15.13
N ASP A 495 4.81 -29.60 -16.29
CA ASP A 495 4.30 -29.18 -17.60
C ASP A 495 3.42 -30.23 -18.28
N ARG A 496 3.47 -31.48 -17.82
CA ARG A 496 2.77 -32.63 -18.43
C ARG A 496 2.03 -33.49 -17.41
N GLY A 497 0.85 -33.95 -17.79
CA GLY A 497 0.09 -34.96 -17.06
C GLY A 497 0.67 -36.37 -17.26
N ASN A 498 0.10 -37.34 -16.54
CA ASN A 498 0.47 -38.76 -16.71
C ASN A 498 0.17 -39.27 -18.12
N ASP A 499 -0.84 -38.69 -18.78
CA ASP A 499 -1.21 -38.98 -20.16
C ASP A 499 -0.34 -38.23 -21.20
N GLN A 500 0.76 -37.59 -20.79
CA GLN A 500 1.61 -36.70 -21.61
C GLN A 500 0.91 -35.45 -22.19
N ASN A 501 -0.37 -35.26 -21.90
CA ASN A 501 -1.09 -34.04 -22.22
C ASN A 501 -0.55 -32.84 -21.43
N GLN A 502 -0.57 -31.66 -22.05
CA GLN A 502 -0.05 -30.45 -21.44
C GLN A 502 -0.95 -29.99 -20.29
N VAL A 503 -0.35 -29.73 -19.13
CA VAL A 503 -1.08 -29.14 -17.99
C VAL A 503 -1.17 -27.64 -18.23
N THR A 504 -2.35 -27.18 -18.63
CA THR A 504 -2.69 -25.77 -18.83
C THR A 504 -4.01 -25.47 -18.14
N SER A 505 -4.07 -24.32 -17.48
CA SER A 505 -5.27 -23.84 -16.78
C SER A 505 -5.90 -22.64 -17.52
N GLN A 506 -5.87 -22.60 -18.85
CA GLN A 506 -6.43 -21.50 -19.63
C GLN A 506 -7.91 -21.24 -19.28
N PHE A 507 -8.31 -19.97 -19.36
CA PHE A 507 -9.61 -19.45 -18.90
C PHE A 507 -10.81 -20.19 -19.52
N GLU A 508 -10.67 -20.68 -20.74
CA GLU A 508 -11.70 -21.43 -21.49
C GLU A 508 -12.12 -22.77 -20.84
N HIS A 509 -11.39 -23.26 -19.83
CA HIS A 509 -11.62 -24.61 -19.24
C HIS A 509 -11.79 -24.64 -17.70
N ARG A 510 -12.15 -23.52 -17.04
CA ARG A 510 -12.05 -23.34 -15.58
C ARG A 510 -13.35 -23.35 -14.75
N ASN A 511 -14.47 -23.89 -15.23
CA ASN A 511 -15.78 -23.81 -14.54
C ASN A 511 -15.93 -24.61 -13.22
N ASP A 512 -14.84 -24.86 -12.46
CA ASP A 512 -14.91 -25.53 -11.16
C ASP A 512 -14.81 -24.53 -9.99
N LEU A 513 -15.81 -24.60 -9.09
CA LEU A 513 -16.01 -23.69 -7.96
C LEU A 513 -14.96 -23.81 -6.84
N GLN A 514 -13.95 -24.69 -6.99
CA GLN A 514 -12.90 -24.86 -5.98
C GLN A 514 -11.78 -23.81 -6.01
N VAL A 515 -11.66 -23.02 -7.09
CA VAL A 515 -10.57 -22.03 -7.24
C VAL A 515 -10.80 -20.74 -6.43
N GLN A 516 -12.04 -20.45 -6.01
CA GLN A 516 -12.39 -19.20 -5.31
C GLN A 516 -12.11 -19.18 -3.79
N ARG A 517 -11.52 -20.24 -3.21
CA ARG A 517 -11.40 -20.37 -1.73
C ARG A 517 -10.00 -20.38 -1.14
N ASN A 518 -8.98 -19.93 -1.86
CA ASN A 518 -7.60 -19.83 -1.32
C ASN A 518 -7.13 -18.38 -1.12
N PHE A 519 -7.86 -17.62 -0.31
CA PHE A 519 -7.34 -16.39 0.28
C PHE A 519 -7.21 -16.53 1.80
N GLY A 520 -5.96 -16.73 2.25
CA GLY A 520 -5.47 -16.24 3.53
C GLY A 520 -5.61 -17.15 4.74
N ILE A 521 -4.70 -18.12 4.89
CA ILE A 521 -4.23 -18.59 6.20
C ILE A 521 -2.71 -18.78 6.12
N ASP A 522 -1.99 -18.31 7.14
CA ASP A 522 -0.56 -18.53 7.32
C ASP A 522 -0.35 -19.91 7.97
N PHE A 523 0.20 -20.88 7.23
CA PHE A 523 0.44 -22.24 7.73
C PHE A 523 1.76 -22.34 8.50
N ASP A 524 1.69 -22.75 9.77
CA ASP A 524 2.87 -22.86 10.63
C ASP A 524 3.64 -24.18 10.40
N HIS A 525 4.96 -24.14 10.28
CA HIS A 525 5.85 -25.32 10.20
C HIS A 525 5.29 -26.50 9.38
N HIS A 526 4.77 -27.53 10.06
CA HIS A 526 4.27 -28.77 9.48
C HIS A 526 2.96 -28.63 8.70
N TYR A 527 2.25 -27.51 8.79
CA TYR A 527 0.94 -27.31 8.16
C TYR A 527 1.01 -26.99 6.66
N GLY A 528 2.19 -26.66 6.10
CA GLY A 528 2.35 -26.23 4.70
C GLY A 528 3.61 -26.74 3.99
N ARG A 529 3.89 -28.05 4.04
CA ARG A 529 5.11 -28.65 3.43
C ARG A 529 5.17 -28.62 1.91
N THR A 530 4.02 -28.50 1.25
CA THR A 530 3.95 -28.40 -0.22
C THR A 530 2.93 -27.34 -0.59
N VAL A 531 3.33 -26.37 -1.42
CA VAL A 531 2.40 -25.44 -2.07
C VAL A 531 2.32 -25.79 -3.55
N LEU A 532 1.09 -25.99 -4.01
CA LEU A 532 0.75 -26.27 -5.39
C LEU A 532 0.10 -25.04 -6.02
N CYS A 533 0.85 -24.34 -6.87
CA CYS A 533 0.34 -23.23 -7.68
C CYS A 533 -0.29 -23.80 -8.95
N MET A 534 -1.62 -23.86 -8.97
CA MET A 534 -2.39 -24.35 -10.12
C MET A 534 -2.57 -23.24 -11.17
N GLY A 535 -1.83 -23.36 -12.26
CA GLY A 535 -1.88 -22.36 -13.32
C GLY A 535 -1.11 -21.07 -13.01
N VAL A 536 -1.00 -20.22 -14.02
CA VAL A 536 -0.51 -18.84 -13.86
C VAL A 536 -1.68 -17.93 -13.42
N PRO A 537 -1.59 -17.21 -12.29
CA PRO A 537 -2.67 -16.41 -11.75
C PRO A 537 -2.80 -15.07 -12.48
N TYR A 538 -3.28 -15.12 -13.71
CA TYR A 538 -3.60 -13.90 -14.46
C TYR A 538 -4.89 -13.27 -13.94
N GLN A 539 -4.89 -11.93 -13.93
CA GLN A 539 -6.12 -11.15 -13.76
C GLN A 539 -7.07 -11.37 -14.94
N TYR A 540 -8.35 -11.05 -14.74
CA TYR A 540 -9.37 -11.11 -15.77
C TYR A 540 -9.07 -10.09 -16.88
N THR A 541 -8.53 -10.57 -18.01
CA THR A 541 -8.06 -9.74 -19.12
C THR A 541 -9.18 -9.02 -19.87
N GLU A 542 -10.41 -9.52 -19.78
CA GLU A 542 -11.58 -8.88 -20.37
C GLU A 542 -12.14 -7.74 -19.51
N SER A 543 -11.60 -7.51 -18.30
CA SER A 543 -11.95 -6.34 -17.50
C SER A 543 -11.57 -5.06 -18.23
N ARG A 544 -12.53 -4.14 -18.35
CA ARG A 544 -12.32 -2.83 -18.99
C ARG A 544 -11.38 -1.95 -18.18
N ILE A 545 -11.46 -2.05 -16.85
CA ILE A 545 -10.57 -1.36 -15.91
C ILE A 545 -9.11 -1.75 -16.20
N LEU A 546 -8.86 -3.05 -16.39
CA LEU A 546 -7.52 -3.54 -16.69
C LEU A 546 -7.06 -3.10 -18.09
N LYS A 547 -7.91 -3.19 -19.11
CA LYS A 547 -7.58 -2.73 -20.47
C LYS A 547 -7.19 -1.24 -20.49
N ALA A 548 -7.99 -0.40 -19.83
CA ALA A 548 -7.70 1.03 -19.69
C ALA A 548 -6.36 1.29 -18.97
N ARG A 549 -6.08 0.54 -17.90
CA ARG A 549 -4.80 0.65 -17.18
C ARG A 549 -3.62 0.22 -18.05
N LEU A 550 -3.76 -0.88 -18.80
CA LEU A 550 -2.73 -1.37 -19.71
C LEU A 550 -2.40 -0.36 -20.81
N GLU A 551 -3.42 0.25 -21.40
CA GLU A 551 -3.25 1.32 -22.40
C GLU A 551 -2.54 2.54 -21.80
N PHE A 552 -2.96 2.98 -20.61
CA PHE A 552 -2.31 4.09 -19.91
C PHE A 552 -0.83 3.82 -19.60
N LEU A 553 -0.50 2.62 -19.10
CA LEU A 553 0.88 2.21 -18.80
C LEU A 553 1.75 2.13 -20.07
N ARG A 554 1.15 1.73 -21.20
CA ARG A 554 1.81 1.65 -22.51
C ARG A 554 2.16 3.04 -23.05
N GLU A 555 1.24 3.99 -22.95
CA GLU A 555 1.44 5.35 -23.48
C GLU A 555 2.35 6.19 -22.58
N THR A 556 2.11 6.17 -21.27
CA THR A 556 2.79 7.05 -20.32
C THR A 556 4.17 6.53 -19.92
N TYR A 557 4.24 5.24 -19.55
CA TYR A 557 5.45 4.63 -18.99
C TYR A 557 6.17 3.69 -19.95
N ARG A 558 5.65 3.52 -21.19
CA ARG A 558 6.20 2.61 -22.21
C ARG A 558 6.31 1.16 -21.74
N ILE A 559 5.43 0.74 -20.83
CA ILE A 559 5.36 -0.63 -20.32
C ILE A 559 4.45 -1.43 -21.25
N LYS A 560 4.96 -2.53 -21.81
CA LYS A 560 4.16 -3.39 -22.68
C LYS A 560 3.10 -4.14 -21.87
N GLU A 561 1.94 -4.37 -22.49
CA GLU A 561 0.80 -5.01 -21.84
C GLU A 561 1.15 -6.44 -21.35
N ALA A 562 1.86 -7.21 -22.20
CA ALA A 562 2.30 -8.56 -21.87
C ALA A 562 3.29 -8.60 -20.69
N ASP A 563 4.13 -7.56 -20.55
CA ASP A 563 5.11 -7.47 -19.47
C ASP A 563 4.42 -7.20 -18.14
N PHE A 564 3.46 -6.27 -18.11
CA PHE A 564 2.67 -5.99 -16.90
C PHE A 564 1.82 -7.19 -16.46
N LEU A 565 1.10 -7.84 -17.40
CA LEU A 565 0.30 -9.03 -17.08
C LEU A 565 1.16 -10.19 -16.56
N SER A 566 2.38 -10.32 -17.09
CA SER A 566 3.31 -11.35 -16.62
C SER A 566 3.86 -11.01 -15.23
N PHE A 567 4.25 -9.75 -15.03
CA PHE A 567 4.71 -9.23 -13.75
C PHE A 567 3.68 -9.45 -12.64
N ASP A 568 2.44 -9.01 -12.83
CA ASP A 568 1.39 -9.17 -11.82
C ASP A 568 1.11 -10.64 -11.48
N ALA A 569 1.05 -11.50 -12.50
CA ALA A 569 0.83 -12.92 -12.28
C ALA A 569 2.01 -13.60 -11.56
N MET A 570 3.25 -13.23 -11.89
CA MET A 570 4.43 -13.79 -11.20
C MET A 570 4.54 -13.27 -9.77
N ARG A 571 4.18 -12.01 -9.52
CA ARG A 571 4.08 -11.42 -8.18
C ARG A 571 3.11 -12.22 -7.30
N HIS A 572 1.89 -12.48 -7.77
CA HIS A 572 0.91 -13.26 -7.03
C HIS A 572 1.35 -14.71 -6.82
N ALA A 573 1.94 -15.35 -7.84
CA ALA A 573 2.48 -16.69 -7.70
C ALA A 573 3.62 -16.74 -6.66
N ALA A 574 4.58 -15.83 -6.75
CA ALA A 574 5.71 -15.72 -5.82
C ALA A 574 5.25 -15.45 -4.38
N GLN A 575 4.22 -14.62 -4.19
CA GLN A 575 3.62 -14.38 -2.88
C GLN A 575 3.07 -15.66 -2.25
N CYS A 576 2.40 -16.51 -3.04
CA CYS A 576 1.91 -17.80 -2.57
C CYS A 576 3.06 -18.76 -2.25
N LEU A 577 4.09 -18.81 -3.11
CA LEU A 577 5.27 -19.66 -2.90
C LEU A 577 6.10 -19.23 -1.69
N GLY A 578 6.26 -17.92 -1.46
CA GLY A 578 7.03 -17.36 -0.35
C GLY A 578 6.51 -17.75 1.04
N ARG A 579 5.26 -18.23 1.13
CA ARG A 579 4.66 -18.72 2.39
C ARG A 579 5.16 -20.09 2.82
N VAL A 580 5.80 -20.85 1.93
CA VAL A 580 6.32 -22.20 2.21
C VAL A 580 7.47 -22.17 3.22
N ILE A 581 8.27 -21.10 3.22
CA ILE A 581 9.51 -21.02 4.00
C ILE A 581 9.39 -19.90 5.03
N ARG A 582 9.55 -20.26 6.31
CA ARG A 582 9.56 -19.31 7.44
C ARG A 582 10.92 -19.10 8.09
N GLY A 583 11.85 -20.01 7.83
CA GLY A 583 13.19 -20.00 8.42
C GLY A 583 14.12 -20.92 7.64
N LYS A 584 15.43 -20.85 7.91
CA LYS A 584 16.42 -21.71 7.25
C LYS A 584 16.34 -23.18 7.71
N ASP A 585 15.74 -23.40 8.88
CA ASP A 585 15.43 -24.71 9.45
C ASP A 585 14.14 -25.32 8.91
N ASP A 586 13.30 -24.50 8.27
CA ASP A 586 12.09 -24.97 7.61
C ASP A 586 12.39 -25.53 6.22
N TYR A 587 11.52 -26.41 5.74
CA TYR A 587 11.64 -26.98 4.41
C TYR A 587 10.30 -27.23 3.75
N GLY A 588 10.26 -27.09 2.42
CA GLY A 588 9.04 -27.36 1.67
C GLY A 588 9.21 -27.42 0.16
N ILE A 589 8.16 -27.90 -0.49
CA ILE A 589 8.10 -28.13 -1.93
C ILE A 589 7.23 -27.06 -2.57
N MET A 590 7.71 -26.49 -3.67
CA MET A 590 7.02 -25.46 -4.43
C MET A 590 6.70 -26.03 -5.82
N VAL A 591 5.43 -26.36 -6.07
CA VAL A 591 5.01 -26.95 -7.34
C VAL A 591 4.31 -25.89 -8.18
N LEU A 592 4.88 -25.60 -9.35
CA LEU A 592 4.32 -24.72 -10.36
C LEU A 592 3.68 -25.58 -11.46
N ALA A 593 2.36 -25.78 -11.38
CA ALA A 593 1.61 -26.65 -12.28
C ALA A 593 1.08 -25.86 -13.49
N ASP A 594 1.97 -25.47 -14.40
CA ASP A 594 1.65 -24.93 -15.72
C ASP A 594 2.91 -24.87 -16.59
N LYS A 595 2.81 -25.27 -17.86
CA LYS A 595 3.90 -25.14 -18.83
C LYS A 595 4.39 -23.69 -19.01
N ARG A 596 3.51 -22.69 -18.84
CA ARG A 596 3.82 -21.27 -19.07
C ARG A 596 4.87 -20.72 -18.11
N PHE A 597 5.04 -21.30 -16.92
CA PHE A 597 6.09 -20.91 -15.99
C PHE A 597 7.50 -21.08 -16.60
N ASN A 598 7.68 -22.02 -17.53
CA ASN A 598 8.98 -22.23 -18.19
C ASN A 598 9.47 -21.04 -19.01
N LYS A 599 8.55 -20.25 -19.59
CA LYS A 599 8.92 -19.03 -20.33
C LYS A 599 9.16 -17.82 -19.42
N LYS A 600 8.77 -17.92 -18.14
CA LYS A 600 8.71 -16.78 -17.20
C LYS A 600 9.56 -16.98 -15.95
N GLN A 601 10.46 -17.96 -15.95
CA GLN A 601 11.28 -18.30 -14.78
C GLN A 601 12.11 -17.09 -14.30
N THR A 602 12.55 -16.24 -15.22
CA THR A 602 13.36 -15.03 -14.94
C THR A 602 12.62 -13.94 -14.17
N GLN A 603 11.28 -13.98 -14.16
CA GLN A 603 10.44 -13.02 -13.42
C GLN A 603 10.12 -13.51 -12.00
N LEU A 604 10.52 -14.73 -11.62
CA LEU A 604 10.43 -15.17 -10.23
C LEU A 604 11.49 -14.45 -9.37
N PRO A 605 11.35 -14.40 -8.04
CA PRO A 605 12.41 -13.97 -7.14
C PRO A 605 13.73 -14.72 -7.36
N LYS A 606 14.88 -14.02 -7.31
CA LYS A 606 16.22 -14.63 -7.53
C LYS A 606 16.47 -15.83 -6.62
N TRP A 607 16.00 -15.77 -5.38
CA TRP A 607 16.15 -16.85 -4.41
C TRP A 607 15.37 -18.12 -4.81
N ILE A 608 14.19 -17.99 -5.44
CA ILE A 608 13.45 -19.15 -5.98
C ILE A 608 14.18 -19.71 -7.21
N GLN A 609 14.66 -18.81 -8.09
CA GLN A 609 15.39 -19.21 -9.30
C GLN A 609 16.64 -20.03 -8.98
N GLN A 610 17.37 -19.67 -7.93
CA GLN A 610 18.55 -20.41 -7.47
C GLN A 610 18.23 -21.87 -7.07
N GLY A 611 17.01 -22.12 -6.57
CA GLY A 611 16.56 -23.48 -6.25
C GLY A 611 16.03 -24.27 -7.45
N LEU A 612 15.76 -23.61 -8.58
CA LEU A 612 15.14 -24.22 -9.76
C LEU A 612 16.21 -24.81 -10.68
N ASP A 613 16.60 -26.06 -10.40
CA ASP A 613 17.50 -26.81 -11.28
C ASP A 613 16.85 -27.07 -12.64
N ALA A 614 17.62 -27.04 -13.74
CA ALA A 614 17.12 -27.30 -15.09
C ALA A 614 16.37 -28.65 -15.22
N LYS A 615 16.77 -29.64 -14.41
CA LYS A 615 16.11 -30.97 -14.32
C LYS A 615 14.67 -30.90 -13.80
N ASN A 616 14.34 -29.87 -13.02
CA ASN A 616 13.05 -29.73 -12.34
C ASN A 616 12.05 -28.85 -13.10
N THR A 617 12.36 -28.48 -14.35
CA THR A 617 11.56 -27.50 -15.12
C THR A 617 10.52 -28.13 -16.07
N LYS A 618 10.72 -29.38 -16.49
CA LYS A 618 9.86 -30.08 -17.46
C LYS A 618 9.47 -31.45 -16.93
N LEU A 619 8.83 -31.47 -15.77
CA LEU A 619 8.46 -32.71 -15.10
C LEU A 619 7.05 -33.17 -15.48
N SER A 620 6.88 -34.49 -15.62
CA SER A 620 5.57 -35.10 -15.51
C SER A 620 5.13 -35.20 -14.04
N ILE A 621 3.82 -35.41 -13.81
CA ILE A 621 3.27 -35.56 -12.45
C ILE A 621 3.99 -36.69 -11.68
N ASP A 622 4.15 -37.88 -12.29
CA ASP A 622 4.83 -39.00 -11.62
C ASP A 622 6.31 -38.71 -11.29
N GLN A 623 7.02 -38.01 -12.19
CA GLN A 623 8.40 -37.59 -11.94
C GLN A 623 8.48 -36.59 -10.78
N ALA A 624 7.57 -35.62 -10.74
CA ALA A 624 7.46 -34.64 -9.67
C ALA A 624 7.16 -35.31 -8.33
N VAL A 625 6.25 -36.29 -8.28
CA VAL A 625 5.96 -37.08 -7.07
C VAL A 625 7.17 -37.89 -6.63
N GLY A 626 7.91 -38.48 -7.56
CA GLY A 626 9.16 -39.20 -7.27
C GLY A 626 10.22 -38.30 -6.63
N MET A 627 10.45 -37.10 -7.20
CA MET A 627 11.37 -36.11 -6.65
C MET A 627 10.92 -35.59 -5.29
N ALA A 628 9.62 -35.31 -5.12
CA ALA A 628 9.05 -34.88 -3.87
C ALA A 628 9.27 -35.91 -2.75
N LYS A 629 9.06 -37.21 -3.04
CA LYS A 629 9.33 -38.30 -2.08
C LYS A 629 10.80 -38.35 -1.67
N ASN A 630 11.72 -38.26 -2.64
CA ASN A 630 13.16 -38.28 -2.36
C ASN A 630 13.56 -37.08 -1.50
N PHE A 631 13.09 -35.88 -1.87
CA PHE A 631 13.32 -34.66 -1.12
C PHE A 631 12.83 -34.77 0.33
N LEU A 632 11.58 -35.20 0.55
CA LEU A 632 11.04 -35.34 1.92
C LEU A 632 11.81 -36.39 2.73
N LYS A 633 12.25 -37.47 2.09
CA LYS A 633 13.06 -38.50 2.74
C LYS A 633 14.44 -37.98 3.14
N GLU A 634 15.09 -37.21 2.27
CA GLU A 634 16.32 -36.51 2.64
C GLU A 634 16.00 -35.57 3.81
N MET A 635 14.99 -34.70 3.67
CA MET A 635 14.61 -33.70 4.69
C MET A 635 14.25 -34.28 6.06
N SER A 636 13.75 -35.52 6.13
CA SER A 636 13.40 -36.18 7.39
C SER A 636 14.58 -36.60 8.29
N VAL A 637 15.82 -36.50 7.80
CA VAL A 637 17.01 -36.77 8.62
C VAL A 637 17.15 -35.69 9.69
N PRO A 638 17.36 -36.05 10.99
CA PRO A 638 17.56 -35.08 12.07
C PRO A 638 18.67 -34.11 11.71
N TRP A 639 18.35 -32.82 11.70
CA TRP A 639 19.25 -31.79 11.25
C TRP A 639 19.71 -30.95 12.45
N SER A 640 21.03 -30.80 12.61
CA SER A 640 21.64 -30.13 13.77
C SER A 640 22.06 -28.70 13.43
N ARG A 641 21.83 -27.77 14.36
CA ARG A 641 22.22 -26.35 14.18
C ARG A 641 23.73 -26.12 14.03
N ALA A 642 24.56 -27.09 14.42
CA ALA A 642 26.00 -27.05 14.23
C ALA A 642 26.40 -27.06 12.75
N GLU A 643 25.61 -27.71 11.89
CA GLU A 643 25.87 -27.77 10.44
C GLU A 643 25.61 -26.44 9.70
N GLN A 644 24.91 -25.49 10.34
CA GLN A 644 24.67 -24.16 9.79
C GLN A 644 25.84 -23.18 10.02
N GLU A 645 26.74 -23.51 10.95
CA GLU A 645 27.80 -22.63 11.44
C GLU A 645 28.88 -22.40 10.38
N GLY A 646 29.34 -21.15 10.25
CA GLY A 646 30.36 -20.74 9.28
C GLY A 646 29.88 -20.58 7.84
N HIS A 647 28.74 -21.18 7.47
CA HIS A 647 28.17 -21.10 6.11
C HIS A 647 26.96 -20.17 6.04
N SER A 648 25.79 -20.63 6.48
CA SER A 648 24.54 -19.86 6.38
C SER A 648 24.17 -19.11 7.66
N SER A 649 24.91 -19.31 8.76
CA SER A 649 24.80 -18.57 10.01
C SER A 649 26.21 -18.21 10.52
N TRP A 650 26.44 -16.92 10.75
CA TRP A 650 27.72 -16.38 11.20
C TRP A 650 27.70 -16.05 12.68
N SER A 651 28.72 -16.52 13.38
CA SER A 651 29.10 -16.02 14.70
C SER A 651 29.76 -14.64 14.60
N LEU A 652 30.08 -14.04 15.75
CA LEU A 652 30.83 -12.78 15.78
C LEU A 652 32.23 -12.93 15.16
N GLU A 653 32.91 -14.04 15.44
CA GLU A 653 34.25 -14.31 14.91
C GLU A 653 34.23 -14.48 13.38
N ASP A 654 33.21 -15.19 12.85
CA ASP A 654 33.03 -15.37 11.40
C ASP A 654 32.80 -14.03 10.70
N LEU A 655 31.97 -13.17 11.30
CA LEU A 655 31.66 -11.86 10.77
C LEU A 655 32.91 -10.97 10.73
N GLU A 656 33.68 -10.93 11.82
CA GLU A 656 34.93 -10.18 11.88
C GLU A 656 35.97 -10.70 10.88
N ALA A 657 36.06 -12.01 10.69
CA ALA A 657 36.94 -12.62 9.69
C ALA A 657 36.51 -12.20 8.27
N HIS A 658 35.21 -12.17 7.99
CA HIS A 658 34.68 -11.68 6.72
C HIS A 658 34.99 -10.19 6.51
N GLN A 659 34.80 -9.34 7.53
CA GLN A 659 35.14 -7.92 7.47
C GLN A 659 36.63 -7.68 7.23
N ARG A 660 37.50 -8.43 7.93
CA ARG A 660 38.95 -8.40 7.72
C ARG A 660 39.34 -8.79 6.29
N LYS A 661 38.73 -9.84 5.73
CA LYS A 661 38.95 -10.25 4.33
C LYS A 661 38.52 -9.15 3.36
N LYS A 662 37.36 -8.52 3.57
CA LYS A 662 36.85 -7.43 2.72
C LYS A 662 37.76 -6.20 2.77
N ALA A 663 38.25 -5.85 3.96
CA ALA A 663 39.21 -4.76 4.14
C ALA A 663 40.58 -5.05 3.50
N ALA A 664 41.08 -6.30 3.63
CA ALA A 664 42.35 -6.72 3.03
C ALA A 664 42.33 -6.75 1.49
N HIS A 665 41.17 -6.99 0.89
CA HIS A 665 41.01 -6.97 -0.57
C HIS A 665 40.80 -5.57 -1.15
N GLY A 666 40.79 -4.50 -0.33
CA GLY A 666 40.69 -3.12 -0.81
C GLY A 666 39.41 -2.83 -1.61
N ILE A 667 38.35 -3.63 -1.44
CA ILE A 667 37.08 -3.40 -2.13
C ILE A 667 36.33 -2.33 -1.33
N SER A 668 36.64 -1.07 -1.61
CA SER A 668 35.68 0.02 -1.42
C SER A 668 34.40 -0.35 -2.17
N GLY A 669 33.23 -0.07 -1.60
CA GLY A 669 31.92 -0.56 -2.05
C GLY A 669 31.43 -0.10 -3.43
N THR A 670 32.24 -0.21 -4.48
CA THR A 670 31.91 0.12 -5.86
C THR A 670 31.96 -1.06 -6.83
N ASP A 671 32.66 -2.17 -6.53
CA ASP A 671 32.82 -3.25 -7.50
C ASP A 671 32.29 -4.60 -6.99
N ASN A 672 31.10 -4.97 -7.46
CA ASN A 672 30.56 -6.32 -7.33
C ASN A 672 31.26 -7.24 -8.35
N PRO A 673 31.88 -8.37 -7.95
CA PRO A 673 32.49 -9.32 -8.89
C PRO A 673 31.53 -9.87 -9.96
N ALA A 674 30.22 -9.81 -9.71
CA ALA A 674 29.19 -10.16 -10.68
C ALA A 674 29.10 -9.18 -11.88
N MET A 675 29.50 -7.91 -11.71
CA MET A 675 29.52 -6.91 -12.80
C MET A 675 30.68 -7.14 -13.78
N ARG A 676 31.85 -7.59 -13.32
CA ARG A 676 32.98 -7.92 -14.21
C ARG A 676 32.72 -9.12 -15.12
N ALA A 677 31.83 -10.04 -14.75
CA ALA A 677 31.43 -11.13 -15.63
C ALA A 677 30.50 -10.68 -16.78
N LEU A 678 29.88 -9.50 -16.66
CA LEU A 678 29.00 -8.90 -17.66
C LEU A 678 29.72 -7.86 -18.52
N GLU A 679 30.69 -7.12 -17.97
CA GLU A 679 31.47 -6.11 -18.71
C GLU A 679 32.60 -6.71 -19.57
N GLY A 680 33.03 -7.95 -19.30
CA GLY A 680 34.07 -8.65 -20.06
C GLY A 680 33.63 -9.31 -21.39
N ARG A 681 32.47 -8.96 -21.94
CA ARG A 681 31.98 -9.49 -23.25
C ARG A 681 31.58 -8.41 -24.25
N ALA A 682 32.15 -7.21 -24.10
CA ALA A 682 32.06 -6.15 -25.11
C ALA A 682 33.47 -5.73 -25.56
N GLU A 683 34.32 -6.69 -25.92
CA GLU A 683 35.40 -6.42 -26.88
C GLU A 683 34.96 -6.96 -28.24
N VAL A 684 34.87 -6.03 -29.17
CA VAL A 684 34.58 -6.24 -30.58
C VAL A 684 35.72 -7.07 -31.18
N GLU A 685 35.54 -8.38 -31.31
CA GLU A 685 36.27 -9.16 -32.31
C GLU A 685 35.74 -8.72 -33.68
N ARG A 686 36.48 -7.81 -34.32
CA ARG A 686 36.49 -7.71 -35.78
C ARG A 686 37.14 -8.98 -36.30
N MET A 687 36.33 -9.94 -36.72
CA MET A 687 36.75 -10.96 -37.69
C MET A 687 35.94 -10.76 -38.95
N ASP A 688 36.70 -10.61 -40.04
CA ASP A 688 36.27 -10.37 -41.40
C ASP A 688 35.28 -11.46 -41.88
N VAL A 689 34.19 -11.02 -42.51
CA VAL A 689 33.30 -11.90 -43.29
C VAL A 689 33.49 -11.54 -44.75
N ASP A 690 34.36 -12.31 -45.41
CA ASP A 690 34.36 -12.46 -46.86
C ASP A 690 33.15 -13.29 -47.31
N GLY A 691 32.55 -12.82 -48.41
CA GLY A 691 31.61 -13.44 -49.36
C GLY A 691 31.00 -14.82 -49.10
N GLU A 692 29.66 -14.90 -49.22
CA GLU A 692 28.95 -15.53 -50.36
C GLU A 692 27.48 -15.87 -49.99
N GLY A 693 26.55 -15.52 -50.90
CA GLY A 693 25.36 -16.36 -51.15
C GLY A 693 24.00 -15.88 -50.63
N ASP A 694 23.43 -14.87 -51.27
CA ASP A 694 21.99 -14.60 -51.28
C ASP A 694 21.23 -15.70 -52.06
N GLU A 695 20.30 -16.40 -51.40
CA GLU A 695 19.17 -17.07 -52.05
C GLU A 695 17.92 -16.85 -51.19
N TYR A 696 17.06 -15.91 -51.61
CA TYR A 696 15.60 -16.08 -51.71
C TYR A 696 15.00 -14.75 -52.20
N GLY A 697 14.79 -14.68 -53.52
CA GLY A 697 14.09 -13.59 -54.17
C GLY A 697 12.57 -13.79 -54.19
N GLY A 698 11.85 -12.66 -54.21
CA GLY A 698 10.62 -12.48 -54.98
C GLY A 698 9.30 -12.55 -54.22
N ARG A 699 8.70 -11.40 -53.88
CA ARG A 699 7.71 -10.69 -54.71
C ARG A 699 7.07 -9.54 -53.93
N ALA A 700 7.18 -8.34 -54.50
CA ALA A 700 6.31 -7.20 -54.22
C ALA A 700 5.08 -7.24 -55.14
N ASP A 701 4.01 -6.59 -54.67
CA ASP A 701 2.85 -6.03 -55.40
C ASP A 701 1.56 -6.39 -54.67
N VAL A 702 1.00 -5.48 -53.87
CA VAL A 702 -0.35 -4.86 -53.99
C VAL A 702 -0.40 -3.64 -53.06
N ASP A 703 -1.15 -2.60 -53.46
CA ASP A 703 -1.62 -1.43 -52.70
C ASP A 703 -0.94 -0.09 -53.00
N ALA A 704 -1.14 0.36 -54.23
CA ALA A 704 -1.10 1.77 -54.61
C ALA A 704 -2.26 2.07 -55.59
N GLU A 705 -3.47 2.32 -55.08
CA GLU A 705 -4.56 2.93 -55.85
C GLU A 705 -5.59 3.55 -54.90
N MET A 706 -5.53 4.88 -54.71
CA MET A 706 -6.67 5.78 -54.41
C MET A 706 -6.14 7.18 -54.05
N ALA A 707 -5.72 7.95 -55.06
CA ALA A 707 -5.73 9.41 -55.01
C ALA A 707 -5.54 9.98 -56.42
N GLY A 708 -6.59 10.60 -56.98
CA GLY A 708 -6.44 11.60 -58.03
C GLY A 708 -7.19 11.34 -59.33
N LEU A 709 -8.50 11.63 -59.34
CA LEU A 709 -9.20 12.08 -60.55
C LEU A 709 -10.22 13.15 -60.17
N ALA A 710 -9.79 14.40 -60.25
CA ALA A 710 -10.61 15.58 -60.49
C ALA A 710 -10.00 16.29 -61.70
N ASP A 711 -10.83 16.49 -62.73
CA ASP A 711 -10.68 17.30 -63.95
C ASP A 711 -10.86 16.50 -65.24
N GLY A 712 -12.01 16.72 -65.89
CA GLY A 712 -12.39 16.19 -67.21
C GLY A 712 -13.85 15.82 -67.32
#